data_AF-A0A7R9Q5Q6-F1
#
_entry.id   AF-A0A7R9Q5Q6-F1
#
_cell.length_a   1.000
_cell.length_b   1.000
_cell.length_c   1.000
_cell.angle_alpha   90.00
_cell.angle_beta   90.00
_cell.angle_gamma   90.00
#
_symmetry.space_group_name_H-M   'P 1'
#
loop_
_entity.id
_entity.type
_entity.pdbx_description
1 polymer ?
#
loop_
_entity_poly.entity_id
_entity_poly.type
_entity_poly.pdbx_seq_one_letter_code
_entity_poly.pdbx_strand_id
1 'polypeptide(L)'
;MRWKGNYSERDVNNWTPSLKEALHYDPQSARNFDNGVFWIDMDSLYRFYDVAYLNWSPALFKYTYCTHDSWHAGVGPVKDLYFIGDNPQYNLTLKSGDSTVWVLLTRHITDKNDFANNNEYIALLVYKNNGEKVYMPFDPPPYIDGVRINSPHYLCKITPKPQEPCSRYTLAISQYEKSTTINYTIRVYSTGAFQLKKLLNPYKYKEMEKNGKWTADTAGGCANNRDTYHKNPEKNGKWTADTAGGCANNRDTYHKNPVYQFTITGANDADNQLLIDLKGPKDYAIGIDLTTVSVVNQNSANYFKRQSSGAFKSGFTVLQLRSVPAGTYNIIPSTFNAHQLGPFFLTETSDVLNRCLAIISGQPSATAAPDIEAKRVEYMARAHTLLDGLTKKETKPANEVSDSEERSQLLRAECLMREALDEDREDNREEALELYTQAITLCIQARNQTKDDSLKNKLTALATSALDRAEVLKQPQTGSPSKSSNTTDCDLNTGVNDLKLSPKSVVPVGQSSTGINSGQSLSPQHVISGQSAYTREEIQVLRTTSLINGREYVPFLNVDLKERFSYPMPFSDRDGLLVLAPKQKNQFQRWARLEELTREPAVIADAVDCFAIKQTIVSDCSFVASLAVSALYEKRFNKRLITTIIYPQRRDGRPVYNPCGKYMIKFNLNGVSRKILIDDRLPVDRFGQLLCSYSSNRNEFWVSLLEKAYMKVMGGYDFPGSNSNIDLHSLTGWIPERLSIHGHESEKERTFKMLCERHAKGDVLIT
;
A
#
# COMPACT_ATOMS: atom_id res chain seq x y z
N MET A 1 8.23 -32.14 7.65
CA MET A 1 7.46 -33.26 8.26
C MET A 1 6.44 -33.75 7.25
N ARG A 2 5.91 -34.97 7.39
CA ARG A 2 4.84 -35.51 6.53
C ARG A 2 3.63 -35.91 7.38
N TRP A 3 2.44 -35.82 6.80
CA TRP A 3 1.18 -36.26 7.40
C TRP A 3 1.19 -37.77 7.71
N LYS A 4 0.51 -38.19 8.78
CA LYS A 4 0.52 -39.58 9.29
C LYS A 4 -0.85 -40.14 9.71
N GLY A 5 -1.92 -39.35 9.57
CA GLY A 5 -3.28 -39.81 9.87
C GLY A 5 -3.92 -40.53 8.68
N ASN A 6 -5.26 -40.47 8.60
CA ASN A 6 -6.01 -41.05 7.48
C ASN A 6 -5.53 -40.47 6.14
N TYR A 7 -5.50 -41.30 5.11
CA TYR A 7 -5.04 -40.95 3.76
C TYR A 7 -3.55 -40.53 3.65
N SER A 8 -2.75 -40.69 4.71
CA SER A 8 -1.28 -40.67 4.61
C SER A 8 -0.75 -41.81 3.74
N GLU A 9 0.53 -41.79 3.36
CA GLU A 9 1.13 -42.88 2.58
C GLU A 9 1.18 -44.21 3.35
N ARG A 10 1.18 -44.14 4.70
CA ARG A 10 1.24 -45.30 5.60
C ARG A 10 -0.12 -45.89 5.94
N ASP A 11 -1.21 -45.16 5.70
CA ASP A 11 -2.56 -45.66 5.89
C ASP A 11 -2.82 -46.87 4.97
N VAL A 12 -3.50 -47.87 5.52
CA VAL A 12 -3.91 -49.11 4.85
C VAL A 12 -5.41 -49.39 4.99
N ASN A 13 -6.13 -48.58 5.78
CA ASN A 13 -7.53 -48.80 6.15
C ASN A 13 -8.48 -47.94 5.30
N ASN A 14 -8.20 -46.64 5.15
CA ASN A 14 -9.13 -45.73 4.46
C ASN A 14 -8.91 -45.68 2.92
N TRP A 15 -7.74 -46.14 2.44
CA TRP A 15 -7.35 -46.09 1.02
C TRP A 15 -8.04 -47.15 0.14
N THR A 16 -9.29 -46.90 -0.24
CA THR A 16 -10.04 -47.74 -1.19
C THR A 16 -9.41 -47.74 -2.60
N PRO A 17 -9.65 -48.76 -3.44
CA PRO A 17 -9.23 -48.75 -4.85
C PRO A 17 -9.77 -47.56 -5.63
N SER A 18 -11.06 -47.24 -5.44
CA SER A 18 -11.73 -46.13 -6.13
C SER A 18 -11.17 -44.75 -5.77
N LEU A 19 -10.70 -44.54 -4.54
CA LEU A 19 -10.05 -43.29 -4.15
C LEU A 19 -8.63 -43.18 -4.73
N LYS A 20 -7.87 -44.28 -4.82
CA LYS A 20 -6.56 -44.29 -5.49
C LYS A 20 -6.68 -43.96 -6.97
N GLU A 21 -7.69 -44.52 -7.63
CA GLU A 21 -8.00 -44.26 -9.03
C GLU A 21 -8.45 -42.81 -9.26
N ALA A 22 -9.46 -42.33 -8.52
CA ALA A 22 -10.03 -40.99 -8.67
C ALA A 22 -9.06 -39.85 -8.30
N LEU A 23 -8.08 -40.10 -7.44
CA LEU A 23 -7.05 -39.13 -7.04
C LEU A 23 -5.71 -39.35 -7.76
N HIS A 24 -5.63 -40.33 -8.67
CA HIS A 24 -4.41 -40.77 -9.37
C HIS A 24 -3.18 -40.92 -8.45
N TYR A 25 -3.40 -41.49 -7.25
CA TYR A 25 -2.41 -41.55 -6.18
C TYR A 25 -2.23 -42.98 -5.66
N ASP A 26 -0.99 -43.47 -5.73
CA ASP A 26 -0.59 -44.74 -5.10
C ASP A 26 0.20 -44.49 -3.79
N PRO A 27 -0.38 -44.87 -2.62
CA PRO A 27 0.33 -44.81 -1.34
C PRO A 27 1.60 -45.66 -1.27
N GLN A 28 1.78 -46.70 -2.10
CA GLN A 28 2.99 -47.53 -2.06
C GLN A 28 4.18 -46.83 -2.72
N SER A 29 4.02 -46.37 -3.97
CA SER A 29 4.97 -45.51 -4.67
C SER A 29 5.35 -44.28 -3.82
N ALA A 30 4.34 -43.64 -3.22
CA ALA A 30 4.52 -42.45 -2.38
C ALA A 30 5.31 -42.68 -1.07
N ARG A 31 5.53 -43.94 -0.64
CA ARG A 31 6.47 -44.30 0.45
C ARG A 31 7.92 -44.30 0.00
N ASN A 32 8.16 -44.66 -1.26
CA ASN A 32 9.49 -44.83 -1.86
C ASN A 32 10.00 -43.52 -2.48
N PHE A 33 9.09 -42.73 -3.05
CA PHE A 33 9.39 -41.43 -3.65
C PHE A 33 8.43 -40.36 -3.13
N ASP A 34 8.97 -39.39 -2.39
CA ASP A 34 8.20 -38.26 -1.87
C ASP A 34 8.21 -37.11 -2.89
N ASN A 35 7.08 -36.91 -3.58
CA ASN A 35 6.88 -35.80 -4.51
C ASN A 35 6.30 -34.53 -3.84
N GLY A 36 6.16 -34.53 -2.51
CA GLY A 36 5.54 -33.46 -1.73
C GLY A 36 4.01 -33.49 -1.67
N VAL A 37 3.34 -34.42 -2.36
CA VAL A 37 1.88 -34.56 -2.33
C VAL A 37 1.46 -35.54 -1.23
N PHE A 38 0.47 -35.14 -0.44
CA PHE A 38 -0.23 -36.00 0.50
C PHE A 38 -1.73 -35.65 0.50
N TRP A 39 -2.54 -36.57 1.03
CA TRP A 39 -3.98 -36.37 1.22
C TRP A 39 -4.31 -36.39 2.70
N ILE A 40 -5.32 -35.62 3.09
CA ILE A 40 -5.81 -35.47 4.46
C ILE A 40 -7.35 -35.36 4.40
N ASP A 41 -8.04 -35.98 5.35
CA ASP A 41 -9.50 -35.86 5.46
C ASP A 41 -9.92 -34.53 6.10
N MET A 42 -11.18 -34.13 5.90
CA MET A 42 -11.63 -32.81 6.34
C MET A 42 -11.76 -32.71 7.88
N ASP A 43 -12.07 -33.80 8.59
CA ASP A 43 -12.14 -33.81 10.06
C ASP A 43 -10.75 -33.65 10.68
N SER A 44 -9.74 -34.32 10.10
CA SER A 44 -8.33 -34.09 10.41
C SER A 44 -7.90 -32.65 10.12
N LEU A 45 -8.33 -32.07 9.00
CA LEU A 45 -8.03 -30.67 8.67
C LEU A 45 -8.65 -29.72 9.72
N TYR A 46 -9.92 -29.91 10.07
CA TYR A 46 -10.60 -29.17 11.16
C TYR A 46 -9.96 -29.38 12.54
N ARG A 47 -9.25 -30.49 12.76
CA ARG A 47 -8.61 -30.84 14.03
C ARG A 47 -7.18 -30.33 14.19
N PHE A 48 -6.45 -30.16 13.09
CA PHE A 48 -5.01 -29.84 13.11
C PHE A 48 -4.65 -28.45 12.56
N TYR A 49 -5.60 -27.69 12.00
CA TYR A 49 -5.36 -26.37 11.42
C TYR A 49 -6.40 -25.34 11.91
N ASP A 50 -5.93 -24.20 12.44
CA ASP A 50 -6.81 -23.13 12.91
C ASP A 50 -7.38 -22.25 11.78
N VAL A 51 -6.62 -22.14 10.68
CA VAL A 51 -6.72 -21.08 9.68
C VAL A 51 -6.38 -21.59 8.29
N ALA A 52 -7.13 -21.15 7.28
CA ALA A 52 -6.73 -21.17 5.88
C ALA A 52 -6.44 -19.75 5.40
N TYR A 53 -5.39 -19.57 4.61
CA TYR A 53 -5.12 -18.30 3.94
C TYR A 53 -5.66 -18.36 2.51
N LEU A 54 -6.50 -17.38 2.18
CA LEU A 54 -7.17 -17.28 0.89
C LEU A 54 -6.71 -16.03 0.17
N ASN A 55 -6.41 -16.13 -1.12
CA ASN A 55 -6.27 -14.98 -1.99
C ASN A 55 -7.33 -15.07 -3.08
N TRP A 56 -8.20 -14.06 -3.17
CA TRP A 56 -9.36 -14.06 -4.06
C TRP A 56 -9.12 -13.27 -5.34
N SER A 57 -9.59 -13.79 -6.47
CA SER A 57 -9.43 -13.12 -7.75
C SER A 57 -10.19 -11.79 -7.75
N PRO A 58 -9.52 -10.64 -8.02
CA PRO A 58 -10.21 -9.35 -8.16
C PRO A 58 -11.34 -9.39 -9.21
N ALA A 59 -11.22 -10.29 -10.20
CA ALA A 59 -12.19 -10.57 -11.25
C ALA A 59 -13.63 -10.83 -10.78
N LEU A 60 -13.82 -11.20 -9.51
CA LEU A 60 -15.14 -11.34 -8.89
C LEU A 60 -15.94 -10.03 -8.82
N PHE A 61 -15.29 -8.87 -9.01
CA PHE A 61 -15.89 -7.55 -8.84
C PHE A 61 -15.78 -6.70 -10.11
N LYS A 62 -16.90 -6.09 -10.55
CA LYS A 62 -16.93 -5.25 -11.76
C LYS A 62 -16.31 -3.86 -11.54
N TYR A 63 -16.38 -3.34 -10.32
CA TYR A 63 -15.96 -1.99 -9.96
C TYR A 63 -14.85 -2.04 -8.92
N THR A 64 -13.86 -1.15 -9.04
CA THR A 64 -12.83 -0.96 -8.01
C THR A 64 -12.44 0.51 -7.87
N TYR A 65 -11.88 0.86 -6.72
CA TYR A 65 -11.24 2.16 -6.48
C TYR A 65 -10.12 1.96 -5.45
N CYS A 66 -9.07 2.77 -5.53
CA CYS A 66 -7.92 2.71 -4.65
C CYS A 66 -7.49 4.13 -4.27
N THR A 67 -7.05 4.33 -3.03
CA THR A 67 -6.46 5.60 -2.58
C THR A 67 -5.44 5.38 -1.48
N HIS A 68 -4.43 6.25 -1.42
CA HIS A 68 -3.26 6.16 -0.53
C HIS A 68 -3.17 7.38 0.38
N ASP A 69 -2.94 7.18 1.68
CA ASP A 69 -3.11 8.25 2.67
C ASP A 69 -2.24 8.03 3.93
N SER A 70 -2.16 9.04 4.79
CA SER A 70 -1.32 9.04 5.99
C SER A 70 -2.09 9.49 7.23
N TRP A 71 -1.88 8.79 8.35
CA TRP A 71 -2.43 9.11 9.66
C TRP A 71 -1.28 9.43 10.65
N HIS A 72 -0.86 10.69 10.63
CA HIS A 72 0.30 11.19 11.39
C HIS A 72 0.23 10.90 12.90
N ALA A 73 1.40 10.66 13.52
CA ALA A 73 1.55 10.26 14.92
C ALA A 73 0.68 11.07 15.89
N GLY A 74 0.83 12.40 15.89
CA GLY A 74 0.12 13.31 16.79
C GLY A 74 -1.32 13.70 16.39
N VAL A 75 -2.00 12.92 15.55
CA VAL A 75 -3.40 13.16 15.14
C VAL A 75 -4.31 12.06 15.70
N GLY A 76 -5.30 12.47 16.48
CA GLY A 76 -6.26 11.59 17.15
C GLY A 76 -5.76 10.96 18.45
N PRO A 77 -6.60 10.17 19.12
CA PRO A 77 -6.27 9.56 20.39
C PRO A 77 -5.37 8.33 20.22
N VAL A 78 -4.56 8.03 21.25
CA VAL A 78 -3.80 6.78 21.33
C VAL A 78 -4.72 5.55 21.40
N LYS A 79 -5.96 5.72 21.89
CA LYS A 79 -6.97 4.66 22.00
C LYS A 79 -8.35 5.12 21.54
N ASP A 80 -8.90 4.42 20.55
CA ASP A 80 -10.20 4.66 19.92
C ASP A 80 -11.44 4.31 20.79
N LEU A 81 -11.32 4.29 22.13
CA LEU A 81 -12.41 3.85 23.02
C LEU A 81 -13.52 4.90 23.23
N TYR A 82 -13.19 6.19 23.13
CA TYR A 82 -14.08 7.28 23.53
C TYR A 82 -14.34 8.28 22.40
N PHE A 83 -13.37 8.49 21.52
CA PHE A 83 -13.45 9.42 20.39
C PHE A 83 -12.77 8.81 19.17
N ILE A 84 -13.33 9.01 17.98
CA ILE A 84 -12.74 8.64 16.69
C ILE A 84 -12.87 9.73 15.62
N GLY A 85 -13.25 10.95 16.01
CA GLY A 85 -13.47 12.07 15.08
C GLY A 85 -12.21 12.58 14.36
N ASP A 86 -11.02 12.33 14.92
CA ASP A 86 -9.75 12.65 14.27
C ASP A 86 -9.20 11.50 13.41
N ASN A 87 -9.78 10.30 13.51
CA ASN A 87 -9.36 9.15 12.72
C ASN A 87 -9.70 9.36 11.24
N PRO A 88 -8.97 8.75 10.30
CA PRO A 88 -9.32 8.80 8.90
C PRO A 88 -10.66 8.11 8.65
N GLN A 89 -11.60 8.84 8.05
CA GLN A 89 -12.94 8.37 7.75
C GLN A 89 -13.30 8.62 6.28
N TYR A 90 -14.15 7.78 5.71
CA TYR A 90 -14.55 7.83 4.31
C TYR A 90 -16.05 7.54 4.17
N ASN A 91 -16.75 8.36 3.39
CA ASN A 91 -18.09 8.06 2.92
C ASN A 91 -18.00 7.11 1.72
N LEU A 92 -18.65 5.96 1.83
CA LEU A 92 -18.88 5.00 0.76
C LEU A 92 -20.35 5.09 0.34
N THR A 93 -20.61 5.62 -0.85
CA THR A 93 -21.95 5.72 -1.45
C THR A 93 -22.10 4.73 -2.60
N LEU A 94 -23.10 3.85 -2.54
CA LEU A 94 -23.41 2.84 -3.56
C LEU A 94 -24.54 3.33 -4.46
N LYS A 95 -24.48 3.05 -5.77
CA LYS A 95 -25.61 3.34 -6.69
C LYS A 95 -26.79 2.40 -6.50
N SER A 96 -26.56 1.20 -5.97
CA SER A 96 -27.60 0.22 -5.63
C SER A 96 -27.30 -0.39 -4.27
N GLY A 97 -28.30 -0.40 -3.38
CA GLY A 97 -28.14 -0.76 -1.96
C GLY A 97 -28.04 -2.26 -1.67
N ASP A 98 -28.08 -3.10 -2.69
CA ASP A 98 -27.89 -4.55 -2.70
C ASP A 98 -26.44 -4.98 -3.05
N SER A 99 -25.62 -4.03 -3.52
CA SER A 99 -24.29 -4.31 -4.04
C SER A 99 -23.36 -4.83 -2.94
N THR A 100 -22.82 -6.03 -3.12
CA THR A 100 -21.76 -6.57 -2.25
C THR A 100 -20.46 -5.79 -2.50
N VAL A 101 -19.84 -5.32 -1.41
CA VAL A 101 -18.62 -4.50 -1.40
C VAL A 101 -17.58 -5.09 -0.45
N TRP A 102 -16.36 -5.29 -0.91
CA TRP A 102 -15.23 -5.67 -0.08
C TRP A 102 -14.25 -4.50 0.01
N VAL A 103 -13.76 -4.20 1.21
CA VAL A 103 -12.80 -3.12 1.47
C VAL A 103 -11.54 -3.71 2.07
N LEU A 104 -10.46 -3.66 1.29
CA LEU A 104 -9.12 -4.04 1.73
C LEU A 104 -8.40 -2.78 2.27
N LEU A 105 -8.12 -2.79 3.57
CA LEU A 105 -7.22 -1.85 4.22
C LEU A 105 -5.82 -2.48 4.26
N THR A 106 -4.82 -1.80 3.71
CA THR A 106 -3.43 -2.25 3.67
C THR A 106 -2.53 -1.22 4.35
N ARG A 107 -1.93 -1.57 5.48
CA ARG A 107 -0.84 -0.83 6.14
C ARG A 107 0.42 -0.91 5.27
N HIS A 108 1.15 0.20 5.14
CA HIS A 108 2.40 0.22 4.36
C HIS A 108 3.56 -0.18 5.26
N ILE A 109 4.28 -1.23 4.88
CA ILE A 109 5.45 -1.72 5.60
C ILE A 109 6.73 -1.20 4.93
N THR A 110 7.64 -0.64 5.72
CA THR A 110 8.90 -0.04 5.25
C THR A 110 10.14 -0.53 6.00
N ASP A 111 9.98 -1.33 7.06
CA ASP A 111 11.07 -1.93 7.84
C ASP A 111 10.77 -3.42 8.11
N LYS A 112 11.76 -4.31 7.94
CA LYS A 112 11.65 -5.74 8.26
C LYS A 112 11.43 -6.01 9.76
N ASN A 113 11.83 -5.07 10.63
CA ASN A 113 11.58 -5.14 12.07
C ASN A 113 10.08 -5.09 12.40
N ASP A 114 9.24 -4.59 11.49
CA ASP A 114 7.78 -4.58 11.64
C ASP A 114 7.23 -6.02 11.69
N PHE A 115 7.63 -6.88 10.74
CA PHE A 115 7.28 -8.30 10.75
C PHE A 115 7.81 -9.05 11.98
N ALA A 116 8.99 -8.65 12.49
CA ALA A 116 9.63 -9.32 13.62
C ALA A 116 8.99 -8.98 14.97
N ASN A 117 8.52 -7.74 15.16
CA ASN A 117 7.94 -7.26 16.43
C ASN A 117 6.40 -7.22 16.41
N ASN A 118 5.81 -6.93 15.25
CA ASN A 118 4.38 -7.05 14.93
C ASN A 118 3.44 -6.30 15.90
N ASN A 119 3.84 -5.07 16.28
CA ASN A 119 3.22 -4.25 17.33
C ASN A 119 2.02 -3.39 16.87
N GLU A 120 1.87 -3.11 15.57
CA GLU A 120 0.83 -2.18 15.07
C GLU A 120 -0.43 -2.91 14.59
N TYR A 121 -1.53 -2.78 15.34
CA TYR A 121 -2.81 -3.43 15.00
C TYR A 121 -3.77 -2.46 14.32
N ILE A 122 -4.27 -2.81 13.15
CA ILE A 122 -5.25 -2.04 12.36
C ILE A 122 -6.62 -2.74 12.27
N ALA A 123 -7.67 -1.94 12.09
CA ALA A 123 -9.03 -2.37 11.77
C ALA A 123 -9.75 -1.35 10.88
N LEU A 124 -10.82 -1.80 10.23
CA LEU A 124 -11.82 -0.93 9.61
C LEU A 124 -13.17 -1.12 10.32
N LEU A 125 -13.73 -0.03 10.84
CA LEU A 125 -15.07 0.04 11.40
C LEU A 125 -16.04 0.53 10.32
N VAL A 126 -17.28 0.02 10.30
CA VAL A 126 -18.31 0.40 9.32
C VAL A 126 -19.57 0.84 10.03
N TYR A 127 -20.15 1.98 9.63
CA TYR A 127 -21.36 2.56 10.22
C TYR A 127 -22.47 2.75 9.17
N LYS A 128 -23.70 2.36 9.51
CA LYS A 128 -24.94 2.65 8.74
C LYS A 128 -25.49 4.04 9.12
N ASN A 129 -24.71 5.10 8.94
CA ASN A 129 -25.06 6.46 9.39
C ASN A 129 -25.13 7.47 8.22
N ASN A 130 -25.70 7.07 7.08
CA ASN A 130 -25.83 7.89 5.86
C ASN A 130 -24.51 8.40 5.24
N GLY A 131 -23.37 7.86 5.66
CA GLY A 131 -22.04 8.28 5.21
C GLY A 131 -21.55 9.57 5.87
N GLU A 132 -21.97 9.81 7.12
CA GLU A 132 -21.63 10.98 7.91
C GLU A 132 -20.44 10.73 8.85
N LYS A 133 -19.75 11.79 9.27
CA LYS A 133 -18.58 11.68 10.14
C LYS A 133 -18.97 11.27 11.57
N VAL A 134 -18.35 10.21 12.08
CA VAL A 134 -18.59 9.65 13.42
C VAL A 134 -17.59 10.26 14.41
N TYR A 135 -18.05 10.61 15.62
CA TYR A 135 -17.20 11.15 16.68
C TYR A 135 -17.07 10.21 17.88
N MET A 136 -18.15 9.51 18.24
CA MET A 136 -18.17 8.51 19.30
C MET A 136 -18.15 7.10 18.68
N PRO A 137 -17.24 6.19 19.06
CA PRO A 137 -17.08 4.89 18.39
C PRO A 137 -18.29 3.95 18.50
N PHE A 138 -19.11 4.13 19.53
CA PHE A 138 -20.28 3.29 19.82
C PHE A 138 -21.62 4.06 19.77
N ASP A 139 -21.62 5.30 19.27
CA ASP A 139 -22.84 6.10 19.09
C ASP A 139 -22.80 6.91 17.78
N PRO A 140 -23.47 6.45 16.71
CA PRO A 140 -24.22 5.20 16.63
C PRO A 140 -23.30 3.97 16.74
N PRO A 141 -23.81 2.80 17.18
CA PRO A 141 -23.01 1.58 17.23
C PRO A 141 -22.54 1.16 15.81
N PRO A 142 -21.35 0.56 15.69
CA PRO A 142 -20.84 0.09 14.41
C PRO A 142 -21.70 -1.05 13.85
N TYR A 143 -21.95 -1.00 12.55
CA TYR A 143 -22.54 -2.11 11.78
C TYR A 143 -21.54 -3.25 11.58
N ILE A 144 -20.24 -2.93 11.50
CA ILE A 144 -19.14 -3.88 11.62
C ILE A 144 -18.08 -3.26 12.54
N ASP A 145 -17.87 -3.84 13.72
CA ASP A 145 -16.70 -3.53 14.56
C ASP A 145 -15.54 -4.43 14.12
N GLY A 146 -14.50 -3.81 13.57
CA GLY A 146 -13.38 -4.53 12.99
C GLY A 146 -12.43 -5.05 14.06
N VAL A 147 -12.22 -6.37 14.10
CA VAL A 147 -11.18 -6.97 14.95
C VAL A 147 -9.82 -6.40 14.55
N ARG A 148 -9.12 -5.81 15.52
CA ARG A 148 -7.81 -5.16 15.32
C ARG A 148 -6.74 -6.24 15.18
N ILE A 149 -6.10 -6.31 14.02
CA ILE A 149 -5.08 -7.31 13.68
C ILE A 149 -3.78 -6.63 13.27
N ASN A 150 -2.65 -7.26 13.57
CA ASN A 150 -1.31 -6.75 13.26
C ASN A 150 -0.79 -7.12 11.86
N SER A 151 -1.48 -8.06 11.18
CA SER A 151 -1.36 -8.29 9.73
C SER A 151 -1.38 -6.96 8.96
N PRO A 152 -0.49 -6.76 7.96
CA PRO A 152 -0.53 -5.59 7.08
C PRO A 152 -1.84 -5.43 6.31
N HIS A 153 -2.61 -6.51 6.15
CA HIS A 153 -3.87 -6.54 5.40
C HIS A 153 -5.05 -6.87 6.30
N TYR A 154 -6.07 -6.01 6.29
CA TYR A 154 -7.39 -6.22 6.89
C TYR A 154 -8.48 -6.15 5.80
N LEU A 155 -9.29 -7.21 5.68
CA LEU A 155 -10.38 -7.29 4.70
C LEU A 155 -11.74 -7.16 5.41
N CYS A 156 -12.46 -6.08 5.12
CA CYS A 156 -13.86 -5.91 5.50
C CYS A 156 -14.78 -6.39 4.37
N LYS A 157 -15.84 -7.15 4.70
CA LYS A 157 -16.85 -7.62 3.73
C LYS A 157 -18.23 -7.06 4.08
N ILE A 158 -18.69 -6.09 3.30
CA ILE A 158 -20.02 -5.48 3.41
C ILE A 158 -20.94 -6.21 2.42
N THR A 159 -21.83 -7.06 2.95
CA THR A 159 -22.84 -7.78 2.18
C THR A 159 -24.22 -7.29 2.63
N PRO A 160 -24.90 -6.41 1.87
CA PRO A 160 -26.23 -5.93 2.24
C PRO A 160 -27.24 -7.07 2.37
N LYS A 161 -28.14 -6.97 3.35
CA LYS A 161 -29.31 -7.86 3.43
C LYS A 161 -30.39 -7.34 2.49
N PRO A 162 -31.08 -8.18 1.69
CA PRO A 162 -32.16 -7.73 0.79
C PRO A 162 -33.29 -6.95 1.48
N GLN A 163 -33.53 -7.20 2.77
CA GLN A 163 -34.55 -6.51 3.58
C GLN A 163 -34.08 -5.16 4.16
N GLU A 164 -32.78 -4.85 4.11
CA GLU A 164 -32.18 -3.63 4.66
C GLU A 164 -31.18 -2.99 3.67
N PRO A 165 -31.61 -2.60 2.44
CA PRO A 165 -30.72 -1.99 1.46
C PRO A 165 -30.17 -0.66 2.00
N CYS A 166 -28.84 -0.54 2.07
CA CYS A 166 -28.18 0.65 2.57
C CYS A 166 -27.22 1.18 1.51
N SER A 167 -27.48 2.38 1.01
CA SER A 167 -26.69 2.99 -0.07
C SER A 167 -25.55 3.87 0.43
N ARG A 168 -25.40 4.11 1.74
CA ARG A 168 -24.38 5.00 2.29
C ARG A 168 -23.83 4.53 3.64
N TYR A 169 -22.52 4.32 3.68
CA TYR A 169 -21.77 3.90 4.87
C TYR A 169 -20.66 4.88 5.18
N THR A 170 -20.31 5.02 6.46
CA THR A 170 -19.01 5.57 6.86
C THR A 170 -18.07 4.45 7.22
N LEU A 171 -16.89 4.46 6.59
CA LEU A 171 -15.75 3.61 6.93
C LEU A 171 -14.81 4.43 7.81
N ALA A 172 -14.44 3.92 8.98
CA ALA A 172 -13.47 4.56 9.87
C ALA A 172 -12.28 3.64 10.11
N ILE A 173 -11.06 4.14 9.96
CA ILE A 173 -9.86 3.38 10.33
C ILE A 173 -9.68 3.45 11.84
N SER A 174 -9.33 2.32 12.45
CA SER A 174 -9.05 2.21 13.87
C SER A 174 -7.71 1.51 14.11
N GLN A 175 -7.02 1.90 15.19
CA GLN A 175 -5.76 1.31 15.63
C GLN A 175 -5.83 0.89 17.11
N TYR A 176 -4.98 -0.04 17.53
CA TYR A 176 -4.64 -0.22 18.94
C TYR A 176 -3.34 0.53 19.30
N GLU A 177 -3.37 1.30 20.38
CA GLU A 177 -2.23 2.02 20.99
C GLU A 177 -1.34 2.80 20.00
N LYS A 178 -1.98 3.72 19.27
CA LYS A 178 -1.35 4.55 18.25
C LYS A 178 -0.23 5.43 18.83
N SER A 179 1.00 5.16 18.40
CA SER A 179 2.21 5.91 18.74
C SER A 179 2.98 6.46 17.52
N THR A 180 2.68 5.94 16.34
CA THR A 180 3.42 6.15 15.08
C THR A 180 2.58 6.85 14.00
N THR A 181 3.23 7.27 12.91
CA THR A 181 2.56 7.68 11.67
C THR A 181 2.31 6.46 10.80
N ILE A 182 1.05 6.07 10.61
CA ILE A 182 0.69 5.02 9.66
C ILE A 182 0.56 5.63 8.26
N ASN A 183 1.19 5.00 7.27
CA ASN A 183 0.83 5.17 5.85
C ASN A 183 0.01 3.95 5.41
N TYR A 184 -1.04 4.15 4.62
CA TYR A 184 -1.96 3.07 4.25
C TYR A 184 -2.59 3.25 2.87
N THR A 185 -3.19 2.16 2.39
CA THR A 185 -4.02 2.10 1.19
C THR A 185 -5.42 1.61 1.58
N ILE A 186 -6.47 2.25 1.08
CA ILE A 186 -7.81 1.65 1.00
C ILE A 186 -8.06 1.26 -0.45
N ARG A 187 -8.40 -0.02 -0.67
CA ARG A 187 -8.84 -0.53 -1.97
C ARG A 187 -10.23 -1.16 -1.84
N VAL A 188 -11.20 -0.59 -2.53
CA VAL A 188 -12.59 -1.04 -2.55
C VAL A 188 -12.84 -1.86 -3.81
N TYR A 189 -13.57 -2.97 -3.67
CA TYR A 189 -14.05 -3.83 -4.74
C TYR A 189 -15.56 -3.98 -4.61
N SER A 190 -16.31 -3.86 -5.71
CA SER A 190 -17.78 -3.89 -5.67
C SER A 190 -18.39 -4.55 -6.91
N THR A 191 -19.52 -5.21 -6.68
CA THR A 191 -20.38 -5.79 -7.71
C THR A 191 -21.14 -4.71 -8.50
N GLY A 192 -21.63 -3.67 -7.82
CA GLY A 192 -22.26 -2.48 -8.41
C GLY A 192 -21.41 -1.21 -8.33
N ALA A 193 -21.80 -0.17 -9.06
CA ALA A 193 -21.07 1.09 -9.09
C ALA A 193 -21.18 1.84 -7.75
N PHE A 194 -20.11 2.53 -7.35
CA PHE A 194 -20.03 3.26 -6.09
C PHE A 194 -19.20 4.55 -6.21
N GLN A 195 -19.09 5.30 -5.13
CA GLN A 195 -18.17 6.41 -4.92
C GLN A 195 -17.57 6.29 -3.51
N LEU A 196 -16.27 6.55 -3.38
CA LEU A 196 -15.59 6.69 -2.10
C LEU A 196 -15.08 8.14 -1.96
N LYS A 197 -15.30 8.79 -0.81
CA LYS A 197 -14.82 10.15 -0.53
C LYS A 197 -14.29 10.27 0.90
N LYS A 198 -13.05 10.74 1.06
CA LYS A 198 -12.47 11.04 2.38
C LYS A 198 -13.28 12.12 3.10
N LEU A 199 -13.67 11.85 4.34
CA LEU A 199 -14.40 12.76 5.22
C LEU A 199 -13.40 13.68 5.95
N LEU A 200 -13.07 14.79 5.29
CA LEU A 200 -12.28 15.87 5.87
C LEU A 200 -12.94 16.42 7.15
N ASN A 201 -12.15 17.04 8.02
CA ASN A 201 -12.69 17.79 9.15
C ASN A 201 -13.28 19.12 8.62
N PRO A 202 -14.58 19.41 8.79
CA PRO A 202 -15.16 20.68 8.32
C PRO A 202 -14.75 21.87 9.20
N TYR A 203 -14.48 21.64 10.48
CA TYR A 203 -14.20 22.70 11.45
C TYR A 203 -12.79 23.28 11.22
N LYS A 204 -12.72 24.59 11.00
CA LYS A 204 -11.49 25.36 10.75
C LYS A 204 -11.04 26.13 11.99
N TYR A 205 -12.00 26.51 12.83
CA TYR A 205 -11.80 27.29 14.04
C TYR A 205 -12.00 26.37 15.24
N LYS A 206 -11.04 26.42 16.17
CA LYS A 206 -11.05 25.66 17.42
C LYS A 206 -10.75 26.63 18.56
N GLU A 207 -11.79 27.19 19.15
CA GLU A 207 -11.64 28.07 20.31
C GLU A 207 -11.62 27.22 21.58
N MET A 208 -10.41 26.81 21.95
CA MET A 208 -10.14 26.42 23.33
C MET A 208 -9.98 27.70 24.14
N GLU A 209 -10.80 27.86 25.18
CA GLU A 209 -10.69 28.93 26.16
C GLU A 209 -9.24 28.97 26.70
N LYS A 210 -8.62 30.15 26.71
CA LYS A 210 -7.16 30.29 26.55
C LYS A 210 -6.29 29.96 27.78
N ASN A 211 -6.86 29.35 28.82
CA ASN A 211 -6.23 29.21 30.13
C ASN A 211 -5.30 27.99 30.25
N GLY A 212 -4.35 27.89 29.33
CA GLY A 212 -3.17 27.03 29.45
C GLY A 212 -3.17 25.80 28.55
N LYS A 213 -2.04 25.59 27.88
CA LYS A 213 -1.75 24.41 27.06
C LYS A 213 -0.87 23.45 27.85
N TRP A 214 -1.13 22.14 27.73
CA TRP A 214 -0.20 21.11 28.19
C TRP A 214 1.08 21.11 27.33
N THR A 215 2.22 21.37 27.95
CA THR A 215 3.59 21.34 27.41
C THR A 215 4.49 20.55 28.36
N ALA A 216 5.78 20.38 28.05
CA ALA A 216 6.74 19.77 28.98
C ALA A 216 6.81 20.55 30.32
N ASP A 217 6.73 21.89 30.25
CA ASP A 217 6.87 22.79 31.39
C ASP A 217 5.60 22.85 32.28
N THR A 218 4.44 22.62 31.66
CA THR A 218 3.13 22.61 32.33
C THR A 218 2.59 21.19 32.62
N ALA A 219 3.35 20.14 32.32
CA ALA A 219 3.00 18.75 32.64
C ALA A 219 3.31 18.41 34.12
N GLY A 220 2.59 19.08 35.02
CA GLY A 220 2.77 18.97 36.48
C GLY A 220 2.46 17.61 37.13
N GLY A 221 1.90 16.65 36.39
CA GLY A 221 1.59 15.31 36.90
C GLY A 221 0.31 15.27 37.75
N CYS A 222 0.19 14.25 38.61
CA CYS A 222 -0.98 14.02 39.45
C CYS A 222 -0.91 14.75 40.81
N ALA A 223 -2.02 14.82 41.54
CA ALA A 223 -2.13 15.58 42.80
C ALA A 223 -1.19 15.10 43.94
N ASN A 224 -0.57 13.93 43.78
CA ASN A 224 0.42 13.40 44.71
C ASN A 224 1.79 14.09 44.52
N ASN A 225 2.12 14.55 43.31
CA ASN A 225 3.35 15.31 43.02
C ASN A 225 3.14 16.80 43.31
N ARG A 226 3.00 17.17 44.59
CA ARG A 226 2.64 18.54 45.02
C ARG A 226 3.57 19.62 44.44
N ASP A 227 4.86 19.32 44.33
CA ASP A 227 5.91 20.26 43.89
C ASP A 227 5.88 20.59 42.39
N THR A 228 5.08 19.85 41.61
CA THR A 228 4.87 20.12 40.18
C THR A 228 3.39 20.21 39.79
N TYR A 229 2.45 19.67 40.57
CA TYR A 229 1.00 19.67 40.26
C TYR A 229 0.43 21.07 39.99
N HIS A 230 0.99 22.11 40.62
CA HIS A 230 0.61 23.51 40.43
C HIS A 230 1.00 24.08 39.05
N LYS A 231 1.86 23.40 38.29
CA LYS A 231 2.24 23.78 36.92
C LYS A 231 1.25 23.29 35.86
N ASN A 232 0.34 22.38 36.23
CA ASN A 232 -0.76 21.97 35.37
C ASN A 232 -1.57 23.18 34.93
N PRO A 233 -1.95 23.30 33.65
CA PRO A 233 -2.80 24.40 33.19
C PRO A 233 -4.13 24.40 33.96
N GLU A 234 -4.67 25.59 34.22
CA GLU A 234 -5.96 25.70 34.88
C GLU A 234 -7.06 25.07 34.02
N LYS A 235 -8.07 24.49 34.67
CA LYS A 235 -9.06 23.67 33.94
C LYS A 235 -10.06 24.56 33.21
N ASN A 236 -10.43 24.15 31.98
CA ASN A 236 -11.48 24.73 31.14
C ASN A 236 -12.89 24.48 31.73
N GLY A 237 -13.10 24.89 32.98
CA GLY A 237 -14.33 24.74 33.76
C GLY A 237 -14.22 23.76 34.95
N LYS A 238 -15.12 23.97 35.92
CA LYS A 238 -15.29 23.12 37.12
C LYS A 238 -16.71 23.23 37.66
N TRP A 239 -17.31 22.09 38.01
CA TRP A 239 -18.50 22.04 38.86
C TRP A 239 -18.09 22.22 40.33
N THR A 240 -18.53 23.31 40.96
CA THR A 240 -18.28 23.66 42.38
C THR A 240 -19.50 23.34 43.24
N ALA A 241 -19.44 23.56 44.55
CA ALA A 241 -20.60 23.42 45.44
C ALA A 241 -21.79 24.26 44.95
N ASP A 242 -21.50 25.44 44.38
CA ASP A 242 -22.45 26.38 43.82
C ASP A 242 -22.92 25.97 42.43
N THR A 243 -22.02 25.47 41.56
CA THR A 243 -22.30 25.23 40.14
C THR A 243 -22.58 23.78 39.74
N ALA A 244 -22.53 22.81 40.66
CA ALA A 244 -22.85 21.41 40.37
C ALA A 244 -24.38 21.17 40.32
N GLY A 245 -25.05 21.78 39.34
CA GLY A 245 -26.52 21.83 39.24
C GLY A 245 -27.21 20.51 38.89
N GLY A 246 -26.49 19.54 38.31
CA GLY A 246 -27.06 18.28 37.82
C GLY A 246 -27.83 18.43 36.50
N CYS A 247 -28.43 17.36 35.98
CA CYS A 247 -29.20 17.41 34.74
C CYS A 247 -30.57 18.10 34.94
N ALA A 248 -31.29 18.36 33.84
CA ALA A 248 -32.57 19.11 33.85
C ALA A 248 -33.72 18.50 34.68
N ASN A 249 -33.57 17.26 35.16
CA ASN A 249 -34.51 16.67 36.13
C ASN A 249 -34.35 17.30 37.53
N ASN A 250 -33.16 17.80 37.87
CA ASN A 250 -32.86 18.52 39.12
C ASN A 250 -33.32 19.98 39.00
N ARG A 251 -34.63 20.22 38.89
CA ARG A 251 -35.21 21.52 38.49
C ARG A 251 -34.72 22.70 39.34
N ASP A 252 -34.59 22.49 40.65
CA ASP A 252 -34.23 23.53 41.62
C ASP A 252 -32.73 23.86 41.65
N THR A 253 -31.89 23.09 40.94
CA THR A 253 -30.43 23.29 40.89
C THR A 253 -29.86 23.37 39.47
N TYR A 254 -30.56 22.90 38.43
CA TYR A 254 -30.07 22.90 37.04
C TYR A 254 -29.66 24.30 36.55
N HIS A 255 -30.36 25.34 36.97
CA HIS A 255 -30.07 26.74 36.62
C HIS A 255 -28.72 27.25 37.16
N LYS A 256 -28.05 26.49 38.05
CA LYS A 256 -26.74 26.83 38.62
C LYS A 256 -25.56 26.24 37.84
N ASN A 257 -25.81 25.34 36.87
CA ASN A 257 -24.73 24.80 36.04
C ASN A 257 -23.96 25.93 35.32
N PRO A 258 -22.65 25.77 35.04
CA PRO A 258 -21.90 26.75 34.29
C PRO A 258 -22.54 27.06 32.94
N VAL A 259 -22.45 28.32 32.49
CA VAL A 259 -22.98 28.76 31.20
C VAL A 259 -21.90 29.50 30.42
N TYR A 260 -21.59 29.03 29.22
CA TYR A 260 -20.60 29.62 28.31
C TYR A 260 -21.33 30.20 27.09
N GLN A 261 -20.97 31.42 26.66
CA GLN A 261 -21.65 32.06 25.54
C GLN A 261 -20.71 32.23 24.34
N PHE A 262 -21.20 31.89 23.15
CA PHE A 262 -20.49 32.11 21.89
C PHE A 262 -21.45 32.64 20.83
N THR A 263 -20.89 33.25 19.78
CA THR A 263 -21.67 33.78 18.65
C THR A 263 -21.14 33.24 17.33
N ILE A 264 -22.06 32.67 16.53
CA ILE A 264 -21.84 32.20 15.17
C ILE A 264 -22.07 33.37 14.22
N THR A 265 -21.03 33.73 13.46
CA THR A 265 -21.01 34.94 12.60
C THR A 265 -21.22 34.67 11.11
N GLY A 266 -21.58 33.44 10.74
CA GLY A 266 -21.74 33.02 9.35
C GLY A 266 -22.81 33.81 8.58
N ALA A 267 -22.52 34.15 7.32
CA ALA A 267 -23.39 34.99 6.50
C ALA A 267 -24.67 34.30 5.98
N ASN A 268 -24.74 32.97 6.04
CA ASN A 268 -25.87 32.15 5.59
C ASN A 268 -26.31 31.19 6.71
N ASP A 269 -27.62 31.07 6.97
CA ASP A 269 -28.19 30.12 7.95
C ASP A 269 -28.09 28.63 7.52
N ALA A 270 -27.63 28.35 6.30
CA ALA A 270 -27.78 27.05 5.66
C ALA A 270 -26.66 26.03 5.98
N ASP A 271 -25.43 26.48 6.23
CA ASP A 271 -24.26 25.60 6.18
C ASP A 271 -23.48 25.47 7.51
N ASN A 272 -23.58 26.43 8.44
CA ASN A 272 -22.68 26.50 9.61
C ASN A 272 -22.71 25.20 10.44
N GLN A 273 -21.54 24.66 10.75
CA GLN A 273 -21.37 23.40 11.48
C GLN A 273 -20.73 23.65 12.83
N LEU A 274 -21.21 22.94 13.84
CA LEU A 274 -20.81 23.12 15.23
C LEU A 274 -20.55 21.76 15.87
N LEU A 275 -19.41 21.61 16.51
CA LEU A 275 -19.05 20.47 17.34
C LEU A 275 -18.58 20.98 18.69
N ILE A 276 -19.29 20.59 19.74
CA ILE A 276 -18.91 20.85 21.14
C ILE A 276 -18.52 19.52 21.75
N ASP A 277 -17.32 19.44 22.31
CA ASP A 277 -16.84 18.26 23.03
C ASP A 277 -16.63 18.61 24.52
N LEU A 278 -17.10 17.71 25.41
CA LEU A 278 -17.03 17.89 26.87
C LEU A 278 -16.39 16.65 27.50
N LYS A 279 -15.25 16.85 28.17
CA LYS A 279 -14.51 15.83 28.91
C LYS A 279 -14.62 16.10 30.42
N GLY A 280 -14.98 15.10 31.22
CA GLY A 280 -15.10 15.20 32.68
C GLY A 280 -14.49 13.98 33.41
N PRO A 281 -14.72 13.83 34.72
CA PRO A 281 -14.31 12.64 35.46
C PRO A 281 -15.04 11.41 34.93
N LYS A 282 -14.34 10.27 34.81
CA LYS A 282 -14.92 9.04 34.23
C LYS A 282 -16.16 8.56 34.96
N ASP A 283 -16.17 8.68 36.28
CA ASP A 283 -17.24 8.22 37.16
C ASP A 283 -18.51 9.09 37.05
N TYR A 284 -18.45 10.22 36.34
CA TYR A 284 -19.58 11.13 36.14
C TYR A 284 -20.18 10.90 34.75
N ALA A 285 -21.47 10.59 34.72
CA ALA A 285 -22.26 10.70 33.50
C ALA A 285 -22.49 12.20 33.22
N ILE A 286 -22.09 12.68 32.06
CA ILE A 286 -22.08 14.11 31.68
C ILE A 286 -22.87 14.37 30.39
N GLY A 287 -23.40 15.58 30.27
CA GLY A 287 -24.24 16.03 29.16
C GLY A 287 -24.00 17.49 28.82
N ILE A 288 -24.24 17.85 27.56
CA ILE A 288 -24.20 19.22 27.05
C ILE A 288 -25.62 19.60 26.64
N ASP A 289 -26.11 20.74 27.14
CA ASP A 289 -27.24 21.44 26.51
C ASP A 289 -26.75 22.68 25.77
N LEU A 290 -27.37 22.97 24.62
CA LEU A 290 -27.18 24.19 23.86
C LEU A 290 -28.51 24.94 23.81
N THR A 291 -28.52 26.21 24.14
CA THR A 291 -29.74 27.05 24.16
C THR A 291 -29.54 28.34 23.38
N THR A 292 -30.58 28.75 22.67
CA THR A 292 -30.53 29.91 21.76
C THR A 292 -30.84 31.18 22.51
N VAL A 293 -29.93 32.15 22.51
CA VAL A 293 -30.11 33.48 23.12
C VAL A 293 -30.69 34.44 22.10
N SER A 294 -30.13 34.44 20.89
CA SER A 294 -30.60 35.22 19.75
C SER A 294 -30.24 34.50 18.44
N VAL A 295 -30.99 34.77 17.38
CA VAL A 295 -30.63 34.44 15.99
C VAL A 295 -30.92 35.63 15.10
N VAL A 296 -30.13 35.78 14.03
CA VAL A 296 -30.32 36.80 13.00
C VAL A 296 -31.66 36.62 12.28
N ASN A 297 -32.10 35.37 12.13
CA ASN A 297 -33.34 35.00 11.45
C ASN A 297 -34.15 33.98 12.28
N GLN A 298 -35.16 34.46 13.00
CA GLN A 298 -36.05 33.61 13.80
C GLN A 298 -36.97 32.71 12.95
N ASN A 299 -37.13 33.04 11.66
CA ASN A 299 -37.92 32.25 10.70
C ASN A 299 -37.06 31.23 9.92
N SER A 300 -35.80 31.02 10.31
CA SER A 300 -34.95 29.97 9.72
C SER A 300 -35.55 28.58 9.96
N ALA A 301 -35.61 27.76 8.91
CA ALA A 301 -36.10 26.38 9.01
C ALA A 301 -35.26 25.49 9.96
N ASN A 302 -34.04 25.92 10.29
CA ASN A 302 -33.13 25.25 11.22
C ASN A 302 -33.16 25.86 12.64
N TYR A 303 -34.11 26.77 12.94
CA TYR A 303 -34.25 27.35 14.27
C TYR A 303 -34.58 26.27 15.32
N PHE A 304 -33.88 26.35 16.45
CA PHE A 304 -34.18 25.58 17.66
C PHE A 304 -34.13 26.50 18.88
N LYS A 305 -34.89 26.16 19.92
CA LYS A 305 -34.80 26.82 21.25
C LYS A 305 -33.75 26.16 22.16
N ARG A 306 -33.64 24.83 22.07
CA ARG A 306 -32.65 24.00 22.78
C ARG A 306 -32.26 22.79 21.93
N GLN A 307 -31.00 22.38 22.02
CA GLN A 307 -30.46 21.10 21.57
C GLN A 307 -29.68 20.45 22.72
N SER A 308 -29.38 19.16 22.64
CA SER A 308 -28.71 18.42 23.73
C SER A 308 -27.88 17.27 23.19
N SER A 309 -26.82 16.85 23.90
CA SER A 309 -25.95 15.72 23.53
C SER A 309 -26.62 14.33 23.65
N GLY A 310 -27.92 14.27 23.91
CA GLY A 310 -28.68 13.04 24.13
C GLY A 310 -28.48 12.47 25.53
N ALA A 311 -28.35 11.14 25.62
CA ALA A 311 -28.09 10.45 26.89
C ALA A 311 -26.76 10.90 27.52
N PHE A 312 -26.74 11.03 28.85
CA PHE A 312 -25.54 11.40 29.61
C PHE A 312 -24.52 10.25 29.59
N LYS A 313 -23.25 10.55 29.30
CA LYS A 313 -22.19 9.55 29.03
C LYS A 313 -21.04 9.66 30.02
N SER A 314 -20.44 8.52 30.39
CA SER A 314 -19.32 8.43 31.35
C SER A 314 -18.08 9.17 30.81
N GLY A 315 -17.66 10.24 31.52
CA GLY A 315 -16.40 10.95 31.30
C GLY A 315 -16.24 11.73 29.99
N PHE A 316 -16.99 11.42 28.93
CA PHE A 316 -16.88 12.11 27.64
C PHE A 316 -18.22 12.12 26.87
N THR A 317 -18.58 13.27 26.32
CA THR A 317 -19.72 13.41 25.41
C THR A 317 -19.45 14.48 24.35
N VAL A 318 -20.23 14.44 23.27
CA VAL A 318 -20.10 15.30 22.09
C VAL A 318 -21.51 15.72 21.65
N LEU A 319 -21.67 16.99 21.29
CA LEU A 319 -22.84 17.52 20.59
C LEU A 319 -22.39 18.01 19.20
N GLN A 320 -22.85 17.33 18.15
CA GLN A 320 -22.70 17.79 16.76
C GLN A 320 -24.01 18.40 16.27
N LEU A 321 -23.93 19.57 15.62
CA LEU A 321 -25.03 20.21 14.89
C LEU A 321 -24.54 20.70 13.53
N ARG A 322 -25.46 20.82 12.57
CA ARG A 322 -25.22 21.38 11.23
C ARG A 322 -26.32 22.35 10.86
N SER A 323 -26.04 23.21 9.89
CA SER A 323 -26.97 24.23 9.41
C SER A 323 -27.48 25.11 10.56
N VAL A 324 -26.61 25.37 11.55
CA VAL A 324 -26.94 26.18 12.72
C VAL A 324 -27.14 27.63 12.26
N PRO A 325 -28.27 28.29 12.59
CA PRO A 325 -28.48 29.69 12.21
C PRO A 325 -27.38 30.62 12.73
N ALA A 326 -27.22 31.78 12.09
CA ALA A 326 -26.37 32.83 12.64
C ALA A 326 -26.99 33.40 13.92
N GLY A 327 -26.23 33.51 15.01
CA GLY A 327 -26.80 33.84 16.31
C GLY A 327 -25.87 33.65 17.52
N THR A 328 -26.38 34.01 18.69
CA THR A 328 -25.70 33.86 19.99
C THR A 328 -26.33 32.72 20.77
N TYR A 329 -25.47 31.86 21.33
CA TYR A 329 -25.87 30.60 21.95
C TYR A 329 -25.16 30.38 23.29
N ASN A 330 -25.88 29.76 24.24
CA ASN A 330 -25.40 29.38 25.55
C ASN A 330 -25.18 27.85 25.63
N ILE A 331 -23.95 27.43 25.95
CA ILE A 331 -23.57 26.05 26.24
C ILE A 331 -23.65 25.81 27.75
N ILE A 332 -24.31 24.74 28.17
CA ILE A 332 -24.49 24.36 29.57
C ILE A 332 -23.93 22.94 29.79
N PRO A 333 -22.65 22.79 30.21
CA PRO A 333 -22.09 21.50 30.60
C PRO A 333 -22.60 21.08 32.00
N SER A 334 -23.18 19.88 32.10
CA SER A 334 -23.77 19.36 33.33
C SER A 334 -23.42 17.90 33.61
N THR A 335 -23.42 17.53 34.90
CA THR A 335 -23.41 16.15 35.38
C THR A 335 -24.83 15.60 35.47
N PHE A 336 -25.03 14.28 35.47
CA PHE A 336 -26.36 13.70 35.58
C PHE A 336 -26.99 13.99 36.95
N ASN A 337 -26.25 13.70 38.02
CA ASN A 337 -26.66 14.01 39.40
C ASN A 337 -26.15 15.41 39.79
N ALA A 338 -26.91 16.10 40.64
CA ALA A 338 -26.43 17.32 41.29
C ALA A 338 -25.27 17.02 42.27
N HIS A 339 -24.54 18.07 42.67
CA HIS A 339 -23.44 18.03 43.66
C HIS A 339 -22.21 17.17 43.28
N GLN A 340 -22.10 16.69 42.03
CA GLN A 340 -20.92 15.99 41.52
C GLN A 340 -19.78 16.99 41.21
N LEU A 341 -18.87 17.19 42.17
CA LEU A 341 -17.83 18.22 42.12
C LEU A 341 -16.59 17.77 41.33
N GLY A 342 -16.39 18.30 40.12
CA GLY A 342 -15.25 17.90 39.28
C GLY A 342 -14.79 18.95 38.28
N PRO A 343 -13.52 18.89 37.83
CA PRO A 343 -13.04 19.66 36.70
C PRO A 343 -13.62 19.11 35.39
N PHE A 344 -13.74 19.95 34.37
CA PHE A 344 -14.03 19.50 33.01
C PHE A 344 -13.17 20.24 31.99
N PHE A 345 -13.20 19.74 30.76
CA PHE A 345 -12.74 20.47 29.59
C PHE A 345 -13.89 20.59 28.60
N LEU A 346 -14.38 21.82 28.43
CA LEU A 346 -15.23 22.18 27.30
C LEU A 346 -14.34 22.59 26.11
N THR A 347 -14.78 22.30 24.89
CA THR A 347 -14.10 22.70 23.66
C THR A 347 -15.14 22.93 22.57
N GLU A 348 -15.04 24.08 21.90
CA GLU A 348 -15.90 24.47 20.78
C GLU A 348 -15.10 24.41 19.47
N THR A 349 -15.72 23.89 18.41
CA THR A 349 -15.15 23.77 17.08
C THR A 349 -16.21 24.05 16.00
N SER A 350 -15.89 24.95 15.07
CA SER A 350 -16.78 25.36 13.99
C SER A 350 -16.04 25.61 12.66
N ASP A 351 -16.78 25.58 11.55
CA ASP A 351 -16.28 25.88 10.20
C ASP A 351 -16.22 27.39 9.89
N VAL A 352 -16.94 28.21 10.67
CA VAL A 352 -16.94 29.68 10.65
C VAL A 352 -16.25 30.30 11.88
N LEU A 353 -15.84 31.56 11.77
CA LEU A 353 -15.15 32.27 12.85
C LEU A 353 -16.11 32.61 13.98
N ASN A 354 -16.03 31.87 15.07
CA ASN A 354 -16.72 32.19 16.31
C ASN A 354 -15.92 33.16 17.17
N ARG A 355 -16.60 33.77 18.13
CA ARG A 355 -15.99 34.31 19.35
C ARG A 355 -16.72 33.72 20.55
N CYS A 356 -16.03 32.90 21.32
CA CYS A 356 -16.46 32.41 22.62
C CYS A 356 -16.01 33.40 23.70
N LEU A 357 -16.93 33.77 24.59
CA LEU A 357 -16.64 34.63 25.74
C LEU A 357 -17.17 33.97 27.00
N ALA A 358 -16.26 33.75 27.95
CA ALA A 358 -16.62 33.35 29.30
C ALA A 358 -17.45 34.46 29.95
N ILE A 359 -18.76 34.25 30.15
CA ILE A 359 -19.59 35.11 31.00
C ILE A 359 -19.38 34.66 32.45
N ILE A 360 -18.14 34.81 32.92
CA ILE A 360 -17.81 34.77 34.34
C ILE A 360 -18.30 36.07 34.96
N SER A 361 -18.93 35.98 36.13
CA SER A 361 -19.49 37.13 36.83
C SER A 361 -18.41 38.01 37.48
N GLY A 362 -17.71 38.82 36.68
CA GLY A 362 -16.98 40.01 37.14
C GLY A 362 -15.54 40.20 36.63
N GLN A 363 -15.18 41.48 36.44
CA GLN A 363 -13.85 42.05 36.14
C GLN A 363 -13.33 41.96 34.67
N PRO A 364 -12.47 42.90 34.22
CA PRO A 364 -12.27 43.23 32.81
C PRO A 364 -10.92 42.77 32.22
N SER A 365 -10.77 42.91 30.90
CA SER A 365 -9.65 42.43 30.09
C SER A 365 -8.41 43.35 30.06
N ALA A 366 -7.21 42.78 29.88
CA ALA A 366 -5.97 43.51 29.60
C ALA A 366 -5.14 42.91 28.43
N THR A 367 -5.09 43.68 27.34
CA THR A 367 -4.00 43.89 26.35
C THR A 367 -2.91 42.85 26.01
N ALA A 368 -2.71 42.72 24.69
CA ALA A 368 -1.44 42.61 23.96
C ALA A 368 -0.66 41.27 23.92
N ALA A 369 -0.06 41.01 22.75
CA ALA A 369 0.87 39.91 22.47
C ALA A 369 2.14 40.46 21.81
N PRO A 370 3.33 39.88 22.06
CA PRO A 370 4.60 40.38 21.53
C PRO A 370 4.88 39.94 20.08
N ASP A 371 5.83 40.64 19.46
CA ASP A 371 6.21 40.54 18.06
C ASP A 371 6.78 39.16 17.64
N ILE A 372 6.47 38.75 16.42
CA ILE A 372 6.92 37.51 15.77
C ILE A 372 7.97 37.79 14.68
N GLU A 373 8.02 39.00 14.12
CA GLU A 373 8.88 39.35 13.00
C GLU A 373 10.37 39.36 13.38
N ALA A 374 10.70 39.75 14.62
CA ALA A 374 12.07 39.72 15.15
C ALA A 374 12.77 38.35 14.99
N LYS A 375 12.06 37.22 15.17
CA LYS A 375 12.64 35.87 15.03
C LYS A 375 12.78 35.41 13.57
N ARG A 376 12.05 36.01 12.62
CA ARG A 376 12.16 35.69 11.20
C ARG A 376 13.55 36.08 10.65
N VAL A 377 14.08 37.20 11.10
CA VAL A 377 15.39 37.73 10.67
C VAL A 377 16.55 36.85 11.16
N GLU A 378 16.49 36.39 12.42
CA GLU A 378 17.50 35.53 13.04
C GLU A 378 17.75 34.24 12.23
N TYR A 379 16.68 33.54 11.83
CA TYR A 379 16.81 32.27 11.11
C TYR A 379 17.27 32.41 9.66
N MET A 380 16.92 33.51 8.96
CA MET A 380 17.39 33.73 7.58
C MET A 380 18.89 34.04 7.53
N ALA A 381 19.43 34.79 8.49
CA ALA A 381 20.87 35.05 8.58
C ALA A 381 21.70 33.75 8.72
N ARG A 382 21.16 32.76 9.44
CA ARG A 382 21.82 31.49 9.76
C ARG A 382 21.77 30.47 8.62
N ALA A 383 20.84 30.62 7.67
CA ALA A 383 20.73 29.75 6.50
C ALA A 383 21.80 30.05 5.43
N HIS A 384 22.15 31.33 5.24
CA HIS A 384 23.15 31.74 4.24
C HIS A 384 24.58 31.26 4.58
N THR A 385 24.95 31.16 5.86
CA THR A 385 26.30 30.75 6.28
C THR A 385 26.63 29.29 5.99
N LEU A 386 25.64 28.46 5.64
CA LEU A 386 25.81 27.03 5.36
C LEU A 386 25.87 26.70 3.86
N LEU A 387 25.71 27.68 2.97
CA LEU A 387 25.57 27.44 1.54
C LEU A 387 26.92 27.43 0.78
N ASP A 388 27.91 28.18 1.25
CA ASP A 388 29.21 28.36 0.57
C ASP A 388 30.22 27.20 0.81
N GLY A 389 29.80 26.12 1.47
CA GLY A 389 30.69 25.02 1.88
C GLY A 389 30.89 23.87 0.87
N LEU A 390 30.19 23.86 -0.28
CA LEU A 390 29.99 22.64 -1.07
C LEU A 390 30.40 22.73 -2.56
N THR A 391 31.67 23.03 -2.84
CA THR A 391 32.26 22.76 -4.18
C THR A 391 33.74 22.34 -4.13
N LYS A 392 34.04 21.07 -4.48
CA LYS A 392 35.19 20.64 -5.32
C LYS A 392 35.16 19.14 -5.67
N LYS A 393 35.63 18.81 -6.88
CA LYS A 393 35.84 17.47 -7.49
C LYS A 393 37.32 17.05 -7.31
N GLU A 394 37.83 15.86 -7.67
CA GLU A 394 37.27 14.65 -8.34
C GLU A 394 37.65 13.36 -7.52
N THR A 395 38.18 12.19 -7.93
CA THR A 395 38.70 11.57 -9.18
C THR A 395 38.57 10.02 -9.09
N LYS A 396 39.29 9.23 -9.92
CA LYS A 396 39.51 7.75 -9.81
C LYS A 396 41.00 7.40 -10.05
N PRO A 397 41.45 6.15 -9.81
CA PRO A 397 41.55 5.15 -10.90
C PRO A 397 41.02 3.73 -10.51
N ALA A 398 41.29 2.68 -11.30
CA ALA A 398 40.67 1.35 -11.22
C ALA A 398 41.57 0.19 -11.74
N ASN A 399 40.98 -1.02 -11.89
CA ASN A 399 41.52 -2.35 -12.33
C ASN A 399 41.86 -3.29 -11.15
N GLU A 400 41.89 -4.64 -11.24
CA GLU A 400 41.80 -5.62 -12.36
C GLU A 400 40.92 -6.85 -11.98
N VAL A 401 40.32 -7.56 -12.96
CA VAL A 401 39.87 -8.99 -12.91
C VAL A 401 39.90 -9.56 -14.35
N SER A 402 40.09 -10.87 -14.56
CA SER A 402 40.25 -11.50 -15.89
C SER A 402 39.40 -12.76 -16.16
N ASP A 403 39.40 -13.17 -17.44
CA ASP A 403 39.28 -14.55 -17.94
C ASP A 403 37.95 -15.32 -17.83
N SER A 404 36.84 -14.65 -17.49
CA SER A 404 35.47 -15.18 -17.72
C SER A 404 34.68 -14.37 -18.77
N GLU A 405 35.25 -13.28 -19.28
CA GLU A 405 34.45 -12.22 -19.89
C GLU A 405 34.17 -12.40 -21.38
N GLU A 406 35.14 -12.91 -22.14
CA GLU A 406 35.12 -12.95 -23.62
C GLU A 406 33.89 -13.68 -24.20
N ARG A 407 33.48 -14.78 -23.55
CA ARG A 407 32.30 -15.57 -23.95
C ARG A 407 30.98 -14.89 -23.60
N SER A 408 30.94 -14.13 -22.52
CA SER A 408 29.77 -13.36 -22.09
C SER A 408 29.59 -12.11 -22.96
N GLN A 409 30.70 -11.46 -23.36
CA GLN A 409 30.68 -10.32 -24.30
C GLN A 409 30.08 -10.67 -25.67
N LEU A 410 30.35 -11.86 -26.23
CA LEU A 410 29.69 -12.33 -27.46
C LEU A 410 28.17 -12.40 -27.30
N LEU A 411 27.68 -13.04 -26.23
CA LEU A 411 26.24 -13.20 -25.99
C LEU A 411 25.52 -11.86 -25.76
N ARG A 412 26.20 -10.88 -25.17
CA ARG A 412 25.71 -9.50 -25.05
C ARG A 412 25.63 -8.80 -26.41
N ALA A 413 26.62 -8.99 -27.28
CA ALA A 413 26.61 -8.42 -28.63
C ALA A 413 25.50 -9.03 -29.50
N GLU A 414 25.30 -10.35 -29.42
CA GLU A 414 24.18 -11.04 -30.09
C GLU A 414 22.81 -10.56 -29.57
N CYS A 415 22.69 -10.23 -28.28
CA CYS A 415 21.47 -9.69 -27.69
C CYS A 415 21.18 -8.25 -28.14
N LEU A 416 22.19 -7.37 -28.12
CA LEU A 416 22.10 -6.01 -28.67
C LEU A 416 21.75 -6.00 -30.16
N MET A 417 22.34 -6.90 -30.95
CA MET A 417 22.03 -7.05 -32.38
C MET A 417 20.56 -7.46 -32.60
N ARG A 418 20.01 -8.32 -31.75
CA ARG A 418 18.59 -8.70 -31.81
C ARG A 418 17.65 -7.56 -31.41
N GLU A 419 17.98 -6.79 -30.38
CA GLU A 419 17.20 -5.61 -29.98
C GLU A 419 17.22 -4.53 -31.09
N ALA A 420 18.39 -4.28 -31.70
CA ALA A 420 18.53 -3.38 -32.85
C ALA A 420 17.67 -3.83 -34.06
N LEU A 421 17.63 -5.14 -34.34
CA LEU A 421 16.80 -5.74 -35.40
C LEU A 421 15.30 -5.73 -35.10
N ASP A 422 14.88 -5.61 -33.84
CA ASP A 422 13.47 -5.44 -33.49
C ASP A 422 13.06 -3.96 -33.56
N GLU A 423 13.85 -3.02 -33.04
CA GLU A 423 13.56 -1.57 -33.17
C GLU A 423 13.60 -1.08 -34.64
N ASP A 424 14.49 -1.67 -35.45
CA ASP A 424 14.55 -1.48 -36.91
C ASP A 424 13.25 -1.89 -37.64
N ARG A 425 12.56 -2.92 -37.15
CA ARG A 425 11.26 -3.36 -37.71
C ARG A 425 10.10 -2.46 -37.32
N GLU A 426 10.21 -1.75 -36.21
CA GLU A 426 9.22 -0.76 -35.75
C GLU A 426 9.52 0.67 -36.29
N ASP A 427 10.50 0.81 -37.21
CA ASP A 427 11.02 2.06 -37.82
C ASP A 427 11.60 3.09 -36.82
N ASN A 428 12.00 2.65 -35.62
CA ASN A 428 12.63 3.49 -34.59
C ASN A 428 14.12 3.74 -34.89
N ARG A 429 14.42 4.40 -36.02
CA ARG A 429 15.77 4.47 -36.60
C ARG A 429 16.86 5.00 -35.68
N GLU A 430 16.57 5.98 -34.83
CA GLU A 430 17.57 6.55 -33.91
C GLU A 430 17.98 5.55 -32.82
N GLU A 431 17.02 4.86 -32.20
CA GLU A 431 17.25 3.80 -31.21
C GLU A 431 17.97 2.61 -31.86
N ALA A 432 17.52 2.18 -33.04
CA ALA A 432 18.16 1.10 -33.80
C ALA A 432 19.63 1.44 -34.14
N LEU A 433 19.92 2.68 -34.58
CA LEU A 433 21.28 3.15 -34.84
C LEU A 433 22.15 3.22 -33.57
N GLU A 434 21.58 3.60 -32.42
CA GLU A 434 22.29 3.56 -31.12
C GLU A 434 22.65 2.11 -30.76
N LEU A 435 21.71 1.17 -30.89
CA LEU A 435 21.88 -0.24 -30.55
C LEU A 435 22.86 -0.95 -31.49
N TYR A 436 22.79 -0.74 -32.81
CA TYR A 436 23.80 -1.25 -33.76
C TYR A 436 25.19 -0.69 -33.43
N THR A 437 25.31 0.62 -33.12
CA THR A 437 26.60 1.24 -32.76
C THR A 437 27.18 0.64 -31.48
N GLN A 438 26.34 0.34 -30.47
CA GLN A 438 26.75 -0.38 -29.26
C GLN A 438 27.17 -1.82 -29.54
N ALA A 439 26.43 -2.56 -30.37
CA ALA A 439 26.78 -3.92 -30.78
C ALA A 439 28.14 -3.97 -31.50
N ILE A 440 28.37 -3.08 -32.47
CA ILE A 440 29.65 -2.95 -33.19
C ILE A 440 30.79 -2.64 -32.22
N THR A 441 30.59 -1.67 -31.31
CA THR A 441 31.60 -1.28 -30.32
C THR A 441 31.96 -2.44 -29.39
N LEU A 442 30.96 -3.20 -28.94
CA LEU A 442 31.20 -4.37 -28.08
C LEU A 442 31.92 -5.50 -28.85
N CYS A 443 31.56 -5.75 -30.11
CA CYS A 443 32.25 -6.72 -30.95
C CYS A 443 33.72 -6.37 -31.16
N ILE A 444 34.03 -5.09 -31.42
CA ILE A 444 35.42 -4.62 -31.60
C ILE A 444 36.20 -4.73 -30.29
N GLN A 445 35.61 -4.35 -29.15
CA GLN A 445 36.24 -4.49 -27.84
C GLN A 445 36.56 -5.96 -27.52
N ALA A 446 35.58 -6.85 -27.65
CA ALA A 446 35.75 -8.28 -27.40
C ALA A 446 36.78 -8.93 -28.36
N ARG A 447 36.73 -8.58 -29.66
CA ARG A 447 37.67 -9.09 -30.66
C ARG A 447 39.11 -8.67 -30.40
N ASN A 448 39.31 -7.47 -29.86
CA ASN A 448 40.63 -6.94 -29.52
C ASN A 448 41.16 -7.46 -28.18
N GLN A 449 40.30 -8.05 -27.33
CA GLN A 449 40.67 -8.68 -26.06
C GLN A 449 40.96 -10.18 -26.25
N THR A 450 40.12 -10.90 -27.00
CA THR A 450 40.22 -12.35 -27.16
C THR A 450 41.40 -12.82 -28.02
N LYS A 451 41.94 -13.98 -27.64
CA LYS A 451 43.01 -14.67 -28.38
C LYS A 451 42.51 -15.74 -29.35
N ASP A 452 41.27 -16.22 -29.21
CA ASP A 452 40.69 -17.27 -30.08
C ASP A 452 40.28 -16.72 -31.46
N ASP A 453 40.88 -17.24 -32.53
CA ASP A 453 40.57 -16.85 -33.91
C ASP A 453 39.15 -17.28 -34.35
N SER A 454 38.60 -18.36 -33.78
CA SER A 454 37.20 -18.76 -34.01
C SER A 454 36.22 -17.73 -33.47
N LEU A 455 36.47 -17.23 -32.26
CA LEU A 455 35.71 -16.14 -31.64
C LEU A 455 35.92 -14.80 -32.37
N LYS A 456 37.14 -14.45 -32.78
CA LYS A 456 37.40 -13.24 -33.60
C LYS A 456 36.62 -13.25 -34.91
N ASN A 457 36.52 -14.41 -35.58
CA ASN A 457 35.76 -14.54 -36.82
C ASN A 457 34.25 -14.32 -36.59
N LYS A 458 33.67 -14.89 -35.53
CA LYS A 458 32.26 -14.66 -35.16
C LYS A 458 31.97 -13.20 -34.81
N LEU A 459 32.81 -12.59 -33.97
CA LEU A 459 32.68 -11.17 -33.57
C LEU A 459 32.85 -10.23 -34.77
N THR A 460 33.73 -10.56 -35.72
CA THR A 460 33.87 -9.79 -36.97
C THR A 460 32.64 -9.92 -37.86
N ALA A 461 32.11 -11.13 -38.05
CA ALA A 461 30.88 -11.33 -38.83
C ALA A 461 29.66 -10.59 -38.24
N LEU A 462 29.52 -10.60 -36.90
CA LEU A 462 28.45 -9.87 -36.21
C LEU A 462 28.64 -8.34 -36.33
N ALA A 463 29.87 -7.85 -36.17
CA ALA A 463 30.20 -6.43 -36.35
C ALA A 463 29.94 -5.94 -37.78
N THR A 464 30.31 -6.71 -38.80
CA THR A 464 30.03 -6.38 -40.22
C THR A 464 28.53 -6.35 -40.47
N SER A 465 27.77 -7.38 -40.06
CA SER A 465 26.31 -7.41 -40.24
C SER A 465 25.59 -6.24 -39.54
N ALA A 466 26.07 -5.82 -38.36
CA ALA A 466 25.57 -4.64 -37.66
C ALA A 466 25.94 -3.33 -38.38
N LEU A 467 27.15 -3.24 -38.93
CA LEU A 467 27.63 -2.07 -39.67
C LEU A 467 26.86 -1.90 -40.98
N ASP A 468 26.74 -2.95 -41.80
CA ASP A 468 25.99 -2.94 -43.07
C ASP A 468 24.56 -2.43 -42.86
N ARG A 469 23.88 -2.93 -41.80
CA ARG A 469 22.51 -2.52 -41.50
C ARG A 469 22.43 -1.07 -40.99
N ALA A 470 23.38 -0.65 -40.16
CA ALA A 470 23.49 0.74 -39.70
C ALA A 470 23.84 1.72 -40.83
N GLU A 471 24.58 1.31 -41.86
CA GLU A 471 24.86 2.13 -43.03
C GLU A 471 23.62 2.30 -43.91
N VAL A 472 22.82 1.24 -44.13
CA VAL A 472 21.52 1.37 -44.82
C VAL A 472 20.57 2.29 -44.03
N LEU A 473 20.59 2.26 -42.70
CA LEU A 473 19.78 3.17 -41.86
C LEU A 473 20.29 4.62 -41.81
N LYS A 474 21.56 4.87 -42.16
CA LYS A 474 22.14 6.23 -42.30
C LYS A 474 21.88 6.84 -43.68
N GLN A 475 21.47 6.06 -44.68
CA GLN A 475 21.15 6.58 -46.00
C GLN A 475 19.77 7.27 -45.99
N PRO A 476 19.67 8.54 -46.44
CA PRO A 476 18.37 9.21 -46.57
C PRO A 476 17.51 8.53 -47.65
N GLN A 477 16.21 8.41 -47.38
CA GLN A 477 15.24 7.76 -48.27
C GLN A 477 15.16 8.42 -49.65
N THR A 478 15.78 7.79 -50.66
CA THR A 478 15.75 8.22 -52.07
C THR A 478 14.44 7.80 -52.76
N GLY A 479 13.32 8.34 -52.27
CA GLY A 479 12.00 8.09 -52.84
C GLY A 479 11.82 8.68 -54.24
N SER A 480 11.13 7.96 -55.13
CA SER A 480 10.64 8.49 -56.41
C SER A 480 9.45 7.68 -56.95
N PRO A 481 8.56 8.24 -57.79
CA PRO A 481 8.31 9.66 -58.05
C PRO A 481 6.83 10.08 -57.87
N SER A 482 6.59 11.30 -57.41
CA SER A 482 5.36 12.06 -57.64
C SER A 482 5.71 13.42 -58.26
N LYS A 483 4.80 14.00 -59.06
CA LYS A 483 5.09 15.14 -59.95
C LYS A 483 4.70 16.49 -59.33
N SER A 484 5.31 17.57 -59.86
CA SER A 484 4.89 18.99 -59.79
C SER A 484 4.90 19.64 -58.39
N SER A 485 5.84 20.53 -58.05
CA SER A 485 5.95 21.96 -58.43
C SER A 485 4.94 22.87 -57.68
N ASN A 486 5.30 24.02 -57.07
CA ASN A 486 6.54 24.82 -57.15
C ASN A 486 6.76 25.70 -55.88
N THR A 487 8.03 26.09 -55.64
CA THR A 487 8.56 27.31 -54.95
C THR A 487 7.64 28.11 -54.00
N THR A 488 8.01 28.46 -52.75
CA THR A 488 9.12 29.37 -52.37
C THR A 488 9.59 29.25 -50.90
N ASP A 489 10.91 29.41 -50.68
CA ASP A 489 11.65 30.26 -49.70
C ASP A 489 10.88 30.93 -48.52
N CYS A 490 11.45 31.19 -47.33
CA CYS A 490 12.72 30.86 -46.62
C CYS A 490 12.45 31.04 -45.08
N ASP A 491 13.30 30.75 -44.07
CA ASP A 491 14.75 30.94 -43.91
C ASP A 491 15.35 30.14 -42.71
N LEU A 492 16.67 30.26 -42.42
CA LEU A 492 17.42 29.34 -41.54
C LEU A 492 17.92 29.88 -40.17
N ASN A 493 18.23 28.93 -39.26
CA ASN A 493 19.15 28.98 -38.09
C ASN A 493 18.75 29.91 -36.91
N THR A 494 19.12 29.69 -35.63
CA THR A 494 20.28 29.00 -35.00
C THR A 494 19.94 28.40 -33.62
N GLY A 495 20.84 27.57 -33.04
CA GLY A 495 21.28 27.82 -31.64
C GLY A 495 20.76 26.94 -30.51
N VAL A 496 21.17 25.67 -30.53
CA VAL A 496 21.20 24.64 -29.45
C VAL A 496 21.48 25.16 -28.00
N ASN A 497 20.95 24.41 -27.01
CA ASN A 497 21.11 24.49 -25.53
C ASN A 497 20.25 25.52 -24.76
N ASP A 498 19.27 25.05 -23.96
CA ASP A 498 19.57 24.65 -22.56
C ASP A 498 18.43 23.81 -21.90
N LEU A 499 18.76 23.00 -20.88
CA LEU A 499 17.84 22.04 -20.24
C LEU A 499 17.11 22.61 -19.00
N LYS A 500 15.83 23.00 -19.13
CA LYS A 500 14.93 23.25 -17.98
C LYS A 500 13.52 22.71 -18.21
N LEU A 501 13.22 21.54 -17.63
CA LEU A 501 11.82 21.10 -17.48
C LEU A 501 11.08 22.07 -16.54
N SER A 502 9.98 22.64 -17.03
CA SER A 502 8.97 23.32 -16.20
C SER A 502 7.60 22.68 -16.48
N PRO A 503 6.77 22.42 -15.44
CA PRO A 503 5.52 21.69 -15.62
C PRO A 503 4.43 22.61 -16.17
N LYS A 504 4.01 22.40 -17.42
CA LYS A 504 2.84 23.09 -18.02
C LYS A 504 1.72 22.13 -18.41
N SER A 505 0.65 22.22 -17.63
CA SER A 505 -0.77 22.14 -18.03
C SER A 505 -1.15 21.20 -19.19
N VAL A 506 -1.84 20.12 -18.84
CA VAL A 506 -2.72 19.36 -19.75
C VAL A 506 -3.83 20.25 -20.32
N VAL A 507 -4.12 20.10 -21.61
CA VAL A 507 -5.43 20.39 -22.21
C VAL A 507 -5.83 19.16 -23.04
N PRO A 508 -7.06 18.64 -22.95
CA PRO A 508 -7.41 17.35 -23.54
C PRO A 508 -7.87 17.47 -25.00
N VAL A 509 -7.55 16.45 -25.80
CA VAL A 509 -8.29 16.11 -27.02
C VAL A 509 -8.76 14.67 -26.87
N GLY A 510 -10.07 14.45 -26.99
CA GLY A 510 -10.65 13.13 -27.04
C GLY A 510 -11.50 13.00 -28.28
N GLN A 511 -11.32 11.93 -29.04
CA GLN A 511 -12.38 11.32 -29.84
C GLN A 511 -12.10 9.85 -30.11
N SER A 512 -13.17 9.13 -30.39
CA SER A 512 -13.18 7.69 -30.65
C SER A 512 -12.57 7.33 -32.00
N SER A 513 -11.72 6.31 -32.03
CA SER A 513 -11.47 5.52 -33.24
C SER A 513 -11.50 4.03 -32.91
N THR A 514 -12.26 3.27 -33.70
CA THR A 514 -12.29 1.80 -33.65
C THR A 514 -11.16 1.27 -34.53
N GLY A 515 -10.11 0.73 -33.92
CA GLY A 515 -8.99 0.09 -34.62
C GLY A 515 -8.60 -1.22 -33.95
N ILE A 516 -8.55 -2.31 -34.71
CA ILE A 516 -8.12 -3.63 -34.23
C ILE A 516 -6.60 -3.70 -34.29
N ASN A 517 -5.95 -4.05 -33.18
CA ASN A 517 -4.71 -4.84 -33.23
C ASN A 517 -4.45 -5.59 -31.91
N SER A 518 -3.71 -6.70 -32.01
CA SER A 518 -3.64 -7.74 -30.99
C SER A 518 -2.49 -7.57 -29.99
N GLY A 519 -2.79 -7.61 -28.68
CA GLY A 519 -1.77 -7.57 -27.63
C GLY A 519 -2.31 -7.39 -26.21
N GLN A 520 -3.52 -7.87 -25.90
CA GLN A 520 -4.15 -7.60 -24.59
C GLN A 520 -3.61 -8.51 -23.48
N SER A 521 -3.06 -7.88 -22.44
CA SER A 521 -2.95 -8.49 -21.11
C SER A 521 -4.36 -8.79 -20.59
N LEU A 522 -4.64 -10.06 -20.28
CA LEU A 522 -5.95 -10.53 -19.83
C LEU A 522 -6.21 -10.19 -18.36
N SER A 523 -6.33 -8.90 -18.05
CA SER A 523 -7.02 -8.43 -16.85
C SER A 523 -8.51 -8.17 -17.16
N PRO A 524 -9.44 -8.45 -16.22
CA PRO A 524 -10.82 -7.99 -16.35
C PRO A 524 -10.85 -6.46 -16.44
N GLN A 525 -11.71 -5.91 -17.29
CA GLN A 525 -11.92 -4.46 -17.41
C GLN A 525 -12.70 -3.93 -16.20
N HIS A 526 -12.03 -3.82 -15.06
CA HIS A 526 -12.58 -3.20 -13.85
C HIS A 526 -12.88 -1.72 -14.10
N VAL A 527 -14.12 -1.31 -13.82
CA VAL A 527 -14.49 0.10 -13.91
C VAL A 527 -13.95 0.84 -12.68
N ILE A 528 -12.93 1.67 -12.90
CA ILE A 528 -12.32 2.50 -11.85
C ILE A 528 -13.35 3.58 -11.44
N SER A 529 -13.77 3.54 -10.19
CA SER A 529 -14.89 4.37 -9.68
C SER A 529 -14.42 5.72 -9.12
N GLY A 530 -13.47 6.37 -9.81
CA GLY A 530 -12.84 7.63 -9.37
C GLY A 530 -11.87 8.21 -10.40
N GLN A 531 -10.96 9.07 -9.94
CA GLN A 531 -9.95 9.69 -10.81
C GLN A 531 -8.90 8.68 -11.29
N SER A 532 -8.35 8.89 -12.49
CA SER A 532 -7.37 8.00 -13.15
C SER A 532 -5.91 8.31 -12.82
N ALA A 533 -5.64 9.39 -12.08
CA ALA A 533 -4.30 9.83 -11.69
C ALA A 533 -4.25 10.10 -10.18
N TYR A 534 -3.09 9.85 -9.57
CA TYR A 534 -2.87 10.09 -8.15
C TYR A 534 -2.87 11.59 -7.82
N THR A 535 -3.44 11.93 -6.66
CA THR A 535 -3.32 13.25 -6.03
C THR A 535 -1.89 13.55 -5.58
N ARG A 536 -1.59 14.81 -5.23
CA ARG A 536 -0.25 15.20 -4.75
C ARG A 536 0.10 14.51 -3.42
N GLU A 537 -0.93 14.34 -2.60
CA GLU A 537 -0.93 13.70 -1.29
C GLU A 537 -0.62 12.20 -1.45
N GLU A 538 -1.29 11.51 -2.37
CA GLU A 538 -1.01 10.11 -2.72
C GLU A 538 0.40 9.92 -3.28
N ILE A 539 0.85 10.80 -4.18
CA ILE A 539 2.22 10.78 -4.71
C ILE A 539 3.24 10.92 -3.57
N GLN A 540 2.99 11.80 -2.60
CA GLN A 540 3.89 11.98 -1.47
C GLN A 540 3.89 10.75 -0.54
N VAL A 541 2.73 10.13 -0.27
CA VAL A 541 2.66 8.86 0.49
C VAL A 541 3.41 7.74 -0.23
N LEU A 542 3.17 7.54 -1.52
CA LEU A 542 3.80 6.47 -2.32
C LEU A 542 5.32 6.66 -2.48
N ARG A 543 5.81 7.91 -2.46
CA ARG A 543 7.23 8.29 -2.41
C ARG A 543 7.83 8.08 -1.02
N THR A 544 7.13 8.43 0.05
CA THR A 544 7.60 8.13 1.40
C THR A 544 7.68 6.62 1.63
N THR A 545 6.76 5.82 1.09
CA THR A 545 6.74 4.35 1.23
C THR A 545 7.32 3.58 0.04
N SER A 546 8.08 4.24 -0.84
CA SER A 546 9.00 3.55 -1.77
C SER A 546 10.33 3.18 -1.12
N LEU A 547 10.72 3.82 -0.02
CA LEU A 547 11.89 3.42 0.76
C LEU A 547 11.51 2.29 1.71
N ILE A 548 11.89 1.05 1.36
CA ILE A 548 11.63 -0.16 2.16
C ILE A 548 12.98 -0.80 2.49
N ASN A 549 13.27 -1.02 3.77
CA ASN A 549 14.56 -1.53 4.25
C ASN A 549 15.77 -0.74 3.73
N GLY A 550 15.63 0.59 3.61
CA GLY A 550 16.66 1.50 3.08
C GLY A 550 16.86 1.44 1.57
N ARG A 551 16.12 0.60 0.84
CA ARG A 551 16.17 0.45 -0.62
C ARG A 551 14.93 1.08 -1.27
N GLU A 552 15.10 1.66 -2.46
CA GLU A 552 14.01 2.35 -3.17
C GLU A 552 13.32 1.44 -4.19
N TYR A 553 12.00 1.31 -4.05
CA TYR A 553 11.09 0.61 -4.97
C TYR A 553 9.95 1.55 -5.38
N VAL A 554 10.08 2.17 -6.55
CA VAL A 554 9.05 3.06 -7.10
C VAL A 554 7.83 2.28 -7.60
N PRO A 555 6.63 2.89 -7.64
CA PRO A 555 5.47 2.32 -8.32
C PRO A 555 5.79 1.97 -9.78
N PHE A 556 5.27 0.83 -10.25
CA PHE A 556 5.44 0.36 -11.63
C PHE A 556 4.54 1.15 -12.57
N LEU A 557 5.10 1.71 -13.63
CA LEU A 557 4.43 2.56 -14.62
C LEU A 557 4.60 2.00 -16.04
N ASN A 558 3.75 2.44 -16.97
CA ASN A 558 3.81 1.96 -18.37
C ASN A 558 5.15 2.28 -19.07
N VAL A 559 5.92 3.26 -18.58
CA VAL A 559 7.27 3.55 -19.08
C VAL A 559 8.30 2.45 -18.70
N ASP A 560 8.07 1.72 -17.61
CA ASP A 560 8.93 0.60 -17.19
C ASP A 560 8.86 -0.60 -18.14
N LEU A 561 7.83 -0.66 -19.00
CA LEU A 561 7.75 -1.63 -20.10
C LEU A 561 8.79 -1.35 -21.20
N LYS A 562 9.44 -0.17 -21.18
CA LYS A 562 10.58 0.22 -22.03
C LYS A 562 11.92 0.25 -21.29
N GLU A 563 12.02 -0.40 -20.13
CA GLU A 563 13.29 -0.58 -19.42
C GLU A 563 14.29 -1.33 -20.31
N ARG A 564 15.42 -0.72 -20.72
CA ARG A 564 16.46 -1.42 -21.50
C ARG A 564 17.08 -2.55 -20.66
N PHE A 565 17.28 -3.74 -21.25
CA PHE A 565 17.82 -4.92 -20.55
C PHE A 565 19.20 -5.37 -21.03
N SER A 566 19.58 -5.06 -22.28
CA SER A 566 20.93 -5.28 -22.79
C SER A 566 21.89 -4.15 -22.42
N TYR A 567 23.13 -4.52 -22.09
CA TYR A 567 24.21 -3.61 -21.69
C TYR A 567 25.58 -4.18 -22.10
N PRO A 568 26.58 -3.34 -22.41
CA PRO A 568 27.97 -3.77 -22.63
C PRO A 568 28.56 -4.59 -21.48
N MET A 569 28.34 -4.15 -20.23
CA MET A 569 28.83 -4.81 -19.01
C MET A 569 27.70 -5.55 -18.30
N PRO A 570 27.98 -6.65 -17.56
CA PRO A 570 26.94 -7.42 -16.92
C PRO A 570 26.44 -6.67 -15.67
N PHE A 571 25.12 -6.49 -15.62
CA PHE A 571 24.45 -5.69 -14.59
C PHE A 571 24.80 -6.18 -13.18
N SER A 572 24.97 -5.21 -12.29
CA SER A 572 25.19 -5.42 -10.86
C SER A 572 24.20 -4.56 -10.11
N ASP A 573 23.53 -5.16 -9.13
CA ASP A 573 22.52 -4.49 -8.33
C ASP A 573 23.12 -3.29 -7.57
N ARG A 574 22.49 -2.11 -7.71
CA ARG A 574 22.89 -0.87 -7.01
C ARG A 574 22.84 -1.03 -5.48
N ASP A 575 21.96 -1.90 -5.00
CA ASP A 575 21.72 -2.13 -3.57
C ASP A 575 22.62 -3.24 -2.99
N GLY A 576 23.59 -3.71 -3.78
CA GLY A 576 24.61 -4.68 -3.39
C GLY A 576 24.14 -6.13 -3.31
N LEU A 577 24.95 -6.97 -2.67
CA LEU A 577 24.66 -8.37 -2.41
C LEU A 577 23.80 -8.50 -1.14
N LEU A 578 22.83 -9.42 -1.14
CA LEU A 578 21.90 -9.56 -0.03
C LEU A 578 22.56 -10.17 1.22
N VAL A 579 22.13 -9.73 2.40
CA VAL A 579 22.56 -10.33 3.66
C VAL A 579 22.08 -11.78 3.72
N LEU A 580 23.00 -12.72 3.94
CA LEU A 580 22.72 -14.14 4.04
C LEU A 580 22.24 -14.54 5.45
N ALA A 581 21.32 -15.49 5.52
CA ALA A 581 20.90 -16.14 6.75
C ALA A 581 22.10 -16.80 7.48
N PRO A 582 22.08 -16.93 8.81
CA PRO A 582 23.14 -17.63 9.55
C PRO A 582 23.41 -19.05 9.03
N LYS A 583 22.36 -19.79 8.64
CA LYS A 583 22.50 -21.13 8.04
C LYS A 583 23.23 -21.11 6.69
N GLN A 584 22.94 -20.11 5.84
CA GLN A 584 23.59 -19.93 4.54
C GLN A 584 25.07 -19.58 4.72
N LYS A 585 25.41 -18.66 5.64
CA LYS A 585 26.80 -18.25 5.91
C LYS A 585 27.73 -19.42 6.24
N ASN A 586 27.21 -20.47 6.87
CA ASN A 586 27.98 -21.67 7.23
C ASN A 586 28.30 -22.61 6.05
N GLN A 587 27.64 -22.43 4.90
CA GLN A 587 27.80 -23.27 3.70
C GLN A 587 28.26 -22.47 2.46
N PHE A 588 28.07 -21.16 2.50
CA PHE A 588 28.36 -20.22 1.41
C PHE A 588 29.84 -20.20 1.02
N GLN A 589 30.09 -20.42 -0.26
CA GLN A 589 31.41 -20.31 -0.88
C GLN A 589 31.56 -19.00 -1.66
N ARG A 590 30.55 -18.65 -2.46
CA ARG A 590 30.58 -17.49 -3.36
C ARG A 590 29.18 -17.13 -3.88
N TRP A 591 29.07 -15.95 -4.50
CA TRP A 591 27.98 -15.66 -5.42
C TRP A 591 28.38 -16.10 -6.84
N ALA A 592 27.40 -16.49 -7.65
CA ALA A 592 27.58 -16.95 -9.04
C ALA A 592 26.44 -16.44 -9.93
N ARG A 593 26.75 -15.98 -11.15
CA ARG A 593 25.77 -15.70 -12.21
C ARG A 593 25.24 -16.99 -12.83
N LEU A 594 24.10 -16.91 -13.53
CA LEU A 594 23.46 -18.09 -14.12
C LEU A 594 24.34 -18.77 -15.19
N GLU A 595 25.12 -17.99 -15.94
CA GLU A 595 26.12 -18.46 -16.92
C GLU A 595 27.28 -19.27 -16.29
N GLU A 596 27.49 -19.15 -14.97
CA GLU A 596 28.49 -19.91 -14.23
C GLU A 596 27.93 -21.21 -13.63
N LEU A 597 26.60 -21.36 -13.58
CA LEU A 597 25.90 -22.50 -12.96
C LEU A 597 25.50 -23.57 -13.98
N THR A 598 25.18 -23.15 -15.20
CA THR A 598 24.84 -24.04 -16.32
C THR A 598 25.25 -23.43 -17.66
N ARG A 599 25.38 -24.27 -18.68
CA ARG A 599 25.71 -23.88 -20.06
C ARG A 599 24.53 -23.27 -20.82
N GLU A 600 23.30 -23.58 -20.39
CA GLU A 600 22.05 -23.20 -21.07
C GLU A 600 21.03 -22.65 -20.06
N PRO A 601 21.27 -21.47 -19.46
CA PRO A 601 20.38 -20.90 -18.46
C PRO A 601 19.07 -20.38 -19.08
N ALA A 602 17.95 -20.70 -18.44
CA ALA A 602 16.61 -20.24 -18.77
C ALA A 602 15.92 -19.68 -17.52
N VAL A 603 15.03 -18.70 -17.70
CA VAL A 603 14.19 -18.21 -16.59
C VAL A 603 13.10 -19.24 -16.30
N ILE A 604 12.31 -19.59 -17.31
CA ILE A 604 11.38 -20.73 -17.36
C ILE A 604 11.81 -21.57 -18.56
N ALA A 605 11.92 -22.89 -18.41
CA ALA A 605 12.40 -23.75 -19.51
C ALA A 605 11.30 -24.08 -20.54
N ASP A 606 10.08 -24.36 -20.06
CA ASP A 606 8.90 -24.62 -20.90
C ASP A 606 7.64 -23.96 -20.30
N ALA A 607 7.26 -24.42 -19.11
CA ALA A 607 6.18 -23.86 -18.29
C ALA A 607 6.55 -23.93 -16.80
N VAL A 608 5.93 -23.09 -15.97
CA VAL A 608 6.07 -23.19 -14.51
C VAL A 608 5.46 -24.49 -13.99
N ASP A 609 6.18 -25.19 -13.12
CA ASP A 609 5.72 -26.40 -12.47
C ASP A 609 5.94 -26.36 -10.96
N CYS A 610 4.90 -26.72 -10.19
CA CYS A 610 4.93 -26.70 -8.74
C CYS A 610 5.74 -27.86 -8.13
N PHE A 611 5.86 -29.00 -8.81
CA PHE A 611 6.61 -30.16 -8.32
C PHE A 611 8.11 -30.03 -8.57
N ALA A 612 8.52 -29.20 -9.53
CA ALA A 612 9.92 -28.85 -9.75
C ALA A 612 10.53 -28.03 -8.59
N ILE A 613 9.74 -27.23 -7.89
CA ILE A 613 10.21 -26.34 -6.80
C ILE A 613 10.84 -27.14 -5.66
N LYS A 614 12.01 -26.68 -5.16
CA LYS A 614 12.69 -27.19 -3.97
C LYS A 614 13.10 -26.05 -3.05
N GLN A 615 12.60 -26.05 -1.82
CA GLN A 615 13.09 -25.17 -0.75
C GLN A 615 14.43 -25.70 -0.22
N THR A 616 15.33 -24.78 0.16
CA THR A 616 16.62 -25.12 0.79
C THR A 616 16.67 -24.68 2.26
N ILE A 617 17.72 -23.98 2.68
CA ILE A 617 17.99 -23.62 4.08
C ILE A 617 17.42 -22.25 4.48
N VAL A 618 16.67 -21.61 3.58
CA VAL A 618 15.98 -20.32 3.74
C VAL A 618 14.74 -20.48 4.63
N SER A 619 14.47 -19.48 5.48
CA SER A 619 13.39 -19.46 6.48
C SER A 619 11.98 -19.48 5.87
N ASP A 620 11.80 -18.78 4.75
CA ASP A 620 10.51 -18.24 4.31
C ASP A 620 9.69 -19.24 3.48
N CYS A 621 9.26 -20.35 4.12
CA CYS A 621 8.51 -21.41 3.46
C CYS A 621 7.16 -20.96 2.87
N SER A 622 6.56 -19.90 3.41
CA SER A 622 5.26 -19.39 2.93
C SER A 622 5.38 -18.73 1.55
N PHE A 623 6.47 -18.03 1.25
CA PHE A 623 6.72 -17.52 -0.10
C PHE A 623 6.90 -18.66 -1.10
N VAL A 624 7.63 -19.72 -0.73
CA VAL A 624 7.82 -20.91 -1.58
C VAL A 624 6.50 -21.65 -1.83
N ALA A 625 5.65 -21.79 -0.80
CA ALA A 625 4.30 -22.33 -0.96
C ALA A 625 3.42 -21.46 -1.87
N SER A 626 3.58 -20.14 -1.78
CA SER A 626 2.86 -19.17 -2.62
C SER A 626 3.30 -19.22 -4.09
N LEU A 627 4.57 -19.48 -4.36
CA LEU A 627 5.06 -19.81 -5.71
C LEU A 627 4.45 -21.14 -6.21
N ALA A 628 4.41 -22.18 -5.37
CA ALA A 628 3.85 -23.49 -5.76
C ALA A 628 2.36 -23.40 -6.13
N VAL A 629 1.55 -22.72 -5.30
CA VAL A 629 0.12 -22.52 -5.57
C VAL A 629 -0.11 -21.63 -6.80
N SER A 630 0.72 -20.60 -7.00
CA SER A 630 0.64 -19.75 -8.20
C SER A 630 1.02 -20.49 -9.49
N ALA A 631 2.03 -21.37 -9.45
CA ALA A 631 2.43 -22.20 -10.58
C ALA A 631 1.37 -23.26 -10.92
N LEU A 632 0.80 -23.91 -9.91
CA LEU A 632 -0.33 -24.83 -10.07
C LEU A 632 -1.55 -24.13 -10.69
N TYR A 633 -1.82 -22.86 -10.31
CA TYR A 633 -2.88 -22.05 -10.92
C TYR A 633 -2.61 -21.75 -12.40
N GLU A 634 -1.39 -21.32 -12.78
CA GLU A 634 -1.04 -21.09 -14.19
C GLU A 634 -1.30 -22.34 -15.01
N LYS A 635 -0.78 -23.48 -14.55
CA LYS A 635 -0.85 -24.78 -15.23
C LYS A 635 -2.29 -25.30 -15.36
N ARG A 636 -3.12 -25.07 -14.34
CA ARG A 636 -4.53 -25.54 -14.30
C ARG A 636 -5.49 -24.67 -15.10
N PHE A 637 -5.30 -23.35 -15.13
CA PHE A 637 -6.25 -22.40 -15.72
C PHE A 637 -5.74 -21.67 -16.96
N ASN A 638 -4.50 -21.90 -17.39
CA ASN A 638 -3.83 -21.17 -18.47
C ASN A 638 -3.86 -19.63 -18.29
N LYS A 639 -3.74 -19.18 -17.03
CA LYS A 639 -3.81 -17.78 -16.60
C LYS A 639 -2.50 -17.40 -15.88
N ARG A 640 -1.76 -16.46 -16.44
CA ARG A 640 -0.40 -16.13 -15.99
C ARG A 640 -0.37 -15.19 -14.78
N LEU A 641 0.16 -15.66 -13.66
CA LEU A 641 0.41 -14.94 -12.40
C LEU A 641 1.91 -14.71 -12.15
N ILE A 642 2.74 -15.75 -12.33
CA ILE A 642 4.20 -15.74 -12.23
C ILE A 642 4.82 -15.23 -13.53
N THR A 643 4.37 -15.77 -14.67
CA THR A 643 4.97 -15.54 -15.99
C THR A 643 4.85 -14.06 -16.41
N THR A 644 3.84 -13.34 -15.90
CA THR A 644 3.57 -11.92 -16.19
C THR A 644 4.26 -10.92 -15.26
N ILE A 645 4.97 -11.37 -14.21
CA ILE A 645 5.67 -10.48 -13.25
C ILE A 645 7.20 -10.47 -13.40
N ILE A 646 7.77 -11.36 -14.20
CA ILE A 646 9.22 -11.45 -14.47
C ILE A 646 9.55 -10.81 -15.83
N TYR A 647 10.57 -9.96 -15.90
CA TYR A 647 11.06 -9.28 -17.10
C TYR A 647 12.60 -9.36 -17.19
N PRO A 648 13.21 -9.36 -18.39
CA PRO A 648 12.63 -9.08 -19.72
C PRO A 648 11.68 -10.17 -20.23
N GLN A 649 10.77 -9.79 -21.14
CA GLN A 649 9.77 -10.67 -21.76
C GLN A 649 9.87 -10.62 -23.30
N ARG A 650 9.46 -11.71 -23.96
CA ARG A 650 9.19 -11.76 -25.41
C ARG A 650 7.90 -11.01 -25.76
N ARG A 651 7.68 -10.77 -27.06
CA ARG A 651 6.42 -10.27 -27.64
C ARG A 651 5.18 -11.10 -27.21
N ASP A 652 5.34 -12.38 -26.83
CA ASP A 652 4.26 -13.25 -26.32
C ASP A 652 4.03 -13.17 -24.80
N GLY A 653 4.78 -12.31 -24.08
CA GLY A 653 4.69 -12.12 -22.63
C GLY A 653 5.28 -13.26 -21.79
N ARG A 654 6.15 -14.13 -22.35
CA ARG A 654 6.97 -15.08 -21.56
C ARG A 654 8.31 -14.43 -21.18
N PRO A 655 8.84 -14.64 -19.97
CA PRO A 655 10.14 -14.12 -19.58
C PRO A 655 11.28 -14.84 -20.31
N VAL A 656 12.40 -14.16 -20.50
CA VAL A 656 13.60 -14.71 -21.15
C VAL A 656 14.86 -14.53 -20.32
N TYR A 657 15.81 -15.44 -20.51
CA TYR A 657 17.17 -15.28 -20.00
C TYR A 657 17.83 -14.03 -20.62
N ASN A 658 18.48 -13.25 -19.76
CA ASN A 658 19.26 -12.08 -20.12
C ASN A 658 20.76 -12.34 -19.85
N PRO A 659 21.63 -12.41 -20.89
CA PRO A 659 23.09 -12.51 -20.73
C PRO A 659 23.72 -11.35 -19.95
N CYS A 660 23.06 -10.18 -19.91
CA CYS A 660 23.52 -9.05 -19.12
C CYS A 660 23.17 -9.20 -17.63
N GLY A 661 22.48 -10.27 -17.22
CA GLY A 661 22.17 -10.56 -15.83
C GLY A 661 21.23 -9.57 -15.13
N LYS A 662 20.53 -8.69 -15.87
CA LYS A 662 19.52 -7.76 -15.32
C LYS A 662 18.13 -8.36 -15.41
N TYR A 663 17.42 -8.40 -14.29
CA TYR A 663 16.00 -8.76 -14.25
C TYR A 663 15.19 -7.69 -13.53
N MET A 664 13.93 -7.55 -13.95
CA MET A 664 12.93 -6.69 -13.32
C MET A 664 11.76 -7.55 -12.88
N ILE A 665 11.44 -7.51 -11.59
CA ILE A 665 10.30 -8.19 -10.98
C ILE A 665 9.26 -7.16 -10.56
N LYS A 666 7.98 -7.50 -10.74
CA LYS A 666 6.83 -6.64 -10.44
C LYS A 666 5.97 -7.25 -9.33
N PHE A 667 6.16 -6.79 -8.09
CA PHE A 667 5.34 -7.20 -6.94
C PHE A 667 4.35 -6.08 -6.54
N ASN A 668 3.21 -6.47 -5.97
CA ASN A 668 2.22 -5.56 -5.41
C ASN A 668 2.54 -5.29 -3.92
N LEU A 669 3.17 -4.15 -3.64
CA LEU A 669 3.74 -3.80 -2.34
C LEU A 669 3.21 -2.45 -1.86
N ASN A 670 2.76 -2.38 -0.61
CA ASN A 670 2.14 -1.16 -0.04
C ASN A 670 0.93 -0.69 -0.88
N GLY A 671 0.16 -1.64 -1.42
CA GLY A 671 -1.10 -1.43 -2.15
C GLY A 671 -0.97 -1.03 -3.63
N VAL A 672 0.24 -0.98 -4.18
CA VAL A 672 0.52 -0.72 -5.61
C VAL A 672 1.53 -1.72 -6.17
N SER A 673 1.46 -2.02 -7.46
CA SER A 673 2.57 -2.65 -8.18
C SER A 673 3.82 -1.77 -8.10
N ARG A 674 4.98 -2.35 -7.79
CA ARG A 674 6.28 -1.66 -7.72
C ARG A 674 7.31 -2.36 -8.60
N LYS A 675 8.35 -1.61 -9.00
CA LYS A 675 9.50 -2.12 -9.77
C LYS A 675 10.61 -2.59 -8.83
N ILE A 676 10.98 -3.86 -8.90
CA ILE A 676 12.12 -4.46 -8.19
C ILE A 676 13.17 -4.86 -9.23
N LEU A 677 14.25 -4.10 -9.36
CA LEU A 677 15.42 -4.52 -10.14
C LEU A 677 16.32 -5.43 -9.30
N ILE A 678 16.82 -6.50 -9.90
CA ILE A 678 17.86 -7.38 -9.35
C ILE A 678 18.90 -7.72 -10.43
N ASP A 679 20.12 -8.05 -9.99
CA ASP A 679 21.02 -8.85 -10.83
C ASP A 679 20.77 -10.36 -10.69
N ASP A 680 21.47 -11.17 -11.49
CA ASP A 680 21.28 -12.62 -11.58
C ASP A 680 22.17 -13.44 -10.62
N ARG A 681 22.99 -12.79 -9.78
CA ARG A 681 23.94 -13.48 -8.88
C ARG A 681 23.21 -14.22 -7.76
N LEU A 682 23.40 -15.52 -7.64
CA LEU A 682 22.80 -16.38 -6.60
C LEU A 682 23.88 -16.91 -5.62
N PRO A 683 23.55 -17.17 -4.34
CA PRO A 683 24.50 -17.70 -3.38
C PRO A 683 24.66 -19.22 -3.56
N VAL A 684 25.90 -19.70 -3.63
CA VAL A 684 26.20 -21.13 -3.76
C VAL A 684 27.17 -21.64 -2.70
N ASP A 685 27.10 -22.95 -2.46
CA ASP A 685 28.04 -23.69 -1.62
C ASP A 685 29.31 -24.11 -2.38
N ARG A 686 30.20 -24.83 -1.68
CA ARG A 686 31.46 -25.35 -2.24
C ARG A 686 31.29 -26.44 -3.32
N PHE A 687 30.08 -26.94 -3.52
CA PHE A 687 29.70 -27.92 -4.54
C PHE A 687 28.87 -27.28 -5.68
N GLY A 688 28.77 -25.94 -5.71
CA GLY A 688 27.97 -25.21 -6.69
C GLY A 688 26.45 -25.41 -6.53
N GLN A 689 25.98 -25.90 -5.39
CA GLN A 689 24.55 -26.02 -5.11
C GLN A 689 23.99 -24.69 -4.59
N LEU A 690 22.78 -24.35 -5.02
CA LEU A 690 22.10 -23.11 -4.64
C LEU A 690 21.69 -23.13 -3.16
N LEU A 691 21.98 -22.02 -2.46
CA LEU A 691 21.60 -21.79 -1.07
C LEU A 691 20.30 -20.97 -0.91
N CYS A 692 19.64 -20.69 -2.03
CA CYS A 692 18.28 -20.18 -2.19
C CYS A 692 17.35 -21.32 -2.66
N SER A 693 16.03 -21.12 -2.71
CA SER A 693 15.10 -22.10 -3.31
C SER A 693 15.29 -22.16 -4.83
N TYR A 694 15.10 -23.34 -5.43
CA TYR A 694 15.44 -23.61 -6.84
C TYR A 694 14.45 -24.53 -7.56
N SER A 695 14.58 -24.66 -8.89
CA SER A 695 13.88 -25.65 -9.72
C SER A 695 14.72 -26.93 -9.85
N SER A 696 14.10 -28.11 -9.78
CA SER A 696 14.80 -29.39 -10.00
C SER A 696 15.35 -29.52 -11.42
N ASN A 697 14.81 -28.76 -12.37
CA ASN A 697 15.44 -28.51 -13.65
C ASN A 697 16.64 -27.56 -13.46
N ARG A 698 17.86 -28.10 -13.56
CA ARG A 698 19.13 -27.36 -13.36
C ARG A 698 19.35 -26.19 -14.34
N ASN A 699 18.57 -26.11 -15.41
CA ASN A 699 18.62 -24.99 -16.35
C ASN A 699 17.62 -23.86 -16.03
N GLU A 700 16.80 -24.00 -14.98
CA GLU A 700 15.65 -23.13 -14.72
C GLU A 700 15.77 -22.32 -13.41
N PHE A 701 15.62 -20.99 -13.49
CA PHE A 701 15.96 -20.08 -12.39
C PHE A 701 14.84 -19.15 -11.90
N TRP A 702 13.61 -19.21 -12.43
CA TRP A 702 12.51 -18.31 -12.00
C TRP A 702 12.24 -18.36 -10.48
N VAL A 703 12.33 -19.54 -9.86
CA VAL A 703 12.16 -19.73 -8.41
C VAL A 703 13.18 -18.88 -7.64
N SER A 704 14.46 -19.01 -7.99
CA SER A 704 15.57 -18.35 -7.31
C SER A 704 15.60 -16.84 -7.58
N LEU A 705 15.22 -16.40 -8.78
CA LEU A 705 15.10 -14.98 -9.12
C LEU A 705 13.94 -14.30 -8.38
N LEU A 706 12.78 -14.98 -8.24
CA LEU A 706 11.66 -14.46 -7.45
C LEU A 706 11.97 -14.46 -5.94
N GLU A 707 12.57 -15.51 -5.40
CA GLU A 707 12.99 -15.52 -3.99
C GLU A 707 14.02 -14.41 -3.72
N LYS A 708 15.02 -14.24 -4.59
CA LYS A 708 16.00 -13.14 -4.47
C LYS A 708 15.31 -11.77 -4.49
N ALA A 709 14.36 -11.53 -5.39
CA ALA A 709 13.62 -10.28 -5.44
C ALA A 709 12.79 -10.04 -4.17
N TYR A 710 12.18 -11.09 -3.60
CA TYR A 710 11.38 -10.97 -2.38
C TYR A 710 12.26 -10.73 -1.14
N MET A 711 13.33 -11.51 -0.99
CA MET A 711 14.33 -11.32 0.05
C MET A 711 15.05 -9.97 -0.07
N LYS A 712 15.20 -9.40 -1.27
CA LYS A 712 15.70 -8.03 -1.46
C LYS A 712 14.77 -6.99 -0.84
N VAL A 713 13.46 -7.11 -1.08
CA VAL A 713 12.41 -6.25 -0.49
C VAL A 713 12.36 -6.41 1.03
N MET A 714 12.42 -7.65 1.53
CA MET A 714 12.40 -7.98 2.96
C MET A 714 13.75 -7.75 3.69
N GLY A 715 14.72 -7.13 3.00
CA GLY A 715 16.00 -6.67 3.56
C GLY A 715 17.16 -7.64 3.36
N GLY A 716 16.93 -8.95 3.43
CA GLY A 716 17.91 -9.99 3.10
C GLY A 716 17.32 -11.40 3.22
N TYR A 717 18.13 -12.41 2.93
CA TYR A 717 17.79 -13.81 3.25
C TYR A 717 17.79 -14.09 4.76
N ASP A 718 18.29 -13.15 5.57
CA ASP A 718 18.19 -13.17 7.03
C ASP A 718 16.79 -12.80 7.56
N PHE A 719 15.80 -12.64 6.67
CA PHE A 719 14.39 -12.44 7.02
C PHE A 719 13.85 -13.66 7.81
N PRO A 720 13.14 -13.44 8.95
CA PRO A 720 12.66 -14.53 9.80
C PRO A 720 11.55 -15.38 9.16
N GLY A 721 10.81 -14.81 8.20
CA GLY A 721 9.67 -15.44 7.53
C GLY A 721 8.38 -14.60 7.63
N SER A 722 7.39 -14.92 6.80
CA SER A 722 6.12 -14.18 6.68
C SER A 722 4.89 -15.11 6.85
N ASN A 723 3.84 -14.91 6.05
CA ASN A 723 2.74 -15.86 5.87
C ASN A 723 2.15 -15.74 4.46
N SER A 724 1.63 -16.85 3.96
CA SER A 724 1.25 -17.04 2.56
C SER A 724 0.20 -16.06 2.05
N ASN A 725 -0.60 -15.47 2.95
CA ASN A 725 -1.60 -14.47 2.59
C ASN A 725 -0.99 -13.15 2.11
N ILE A 726 0.11 -12.73 2.76
CA ILE A 726 0.90 -11.55 2.40
C ILE A 726 1.74 -11.85 1.15
N ASP A 727 2.29 -13.06 1.07
CA ASP A 727 3.15 -13.49 -0.03
C ASP A 727 2.36 -13.62 -1.34
N LEU A 728 1.20 -14.28 -1.33
CA LEU A 728 0.28 -14.33 -2.47
C LEU A 728 -0.22 -12.93 -2.86
N HIS A 729 -0.53 -12.05 -1.89
CA HIS A 729 -0.92 -10.67 -2.21
C HIS A 729 0.22 -9.88 -2.87
N SER A 730 1.46 -10.12 -2.45
CA SER A 730 2.67 -9.50 -3.01
C SER A 730 2.99 -10.02 -4.41
N LEU A 731 2.82 -11.32 -4.65
CA LEU A 731 3.03 -11.96 -5.95
C LEU A 731 1.94 -11.59 -6.97
N THR A 732 0.67 -11.58 -6.56
CA THR A 732 -0.47 -11.62 -7.50
C THR A 732 -1.34 -10.36 -7.49
N GLY A 733 -1.33 -9.57 -6.41
CA GLY A 733 -2.28 -8.48 -6.19
C GLY A 733 -3.73 -8.93 -5.92
N TRP A 734 -3.97 -10.22 -5.66
CA TRP A 734 -5.28 -10.77 -5.32
C TRP A 734 -5.70 -10.37 -3.90
N ILE A 735 -6.98 -10.53 -3.55
CA ILE A 735 -7.54 -9.99 -2.30
C ILE A 735 -7.29 -10.96 -1.13
N PRO A 736 -6.49 -10.61 -0.12
CA PRO A 736 -6.09 -11.52 0.95
C PRO A 736 -7.17 -11.66 2.04
N GLU A 737 -7.36 -12.87 2.55
CA GLU A 737 -8.28 -13.19 3.65
C GLU A 737 -7.68 -14.27 4.55
N ARG A 738 -7.84 -14.09 5.87
CA ARG A 738 -7.52 -15.07 6.90
C ARG A 738 -8.82 -15.73 7.36
N LEU A 739 -9.14 -16.90 6.80
CA LEU A 739 -10.36 -17.65 7.13
C LEU A 739 -10.13 -18.50 8.39
N SER A 740 -11.02 -18.41 9.38
CA SER A 740 -11.07 -19.36 10.48
C SER A 740 -11.57 -20.71 9.97
N ILE A 741 -10.83 -21.78 10.27
CA ILE A 741 -11.27 -23.16 10.02
C ILE A 741 -12.24 -23.63 11.13
N HIS A 742 -12.14 -23.03 12.32
CA HIS A 742 -13.07 -23.26 13.43
C HIS A 742 -14.39 -22.49 13.24
N GLY A 743 -15.52 -23.18 13.43
CA GLY A 743 -16.90 -22.68 13.35
C GLY A 743 -17.91 -23.81 13.64
N HIS A 744 -19.21 -23.52 13.60
CA HIS A 744 -20.26 -24.54 13.73
C HIS A 744 -20.34 -25.45 12.49
N GLU A 745 -20.85 -26.67 12.64
CA GLU A 745 -20.82 -27.69 11.58
C GLU A 745 -21.52 -27.27 10.27
N SER A 746 -22.59 -26.49 10.37
CA SER A 746 -23.29 -25.91 9.21
C SER A 746 -22.51 -24.78 8.52
N GLU A 747 -21.62 -24.10 9.24
CA GLU A 747 -20.72 -23.08 8.71
C GLU A 747 -19.52 -23.72 8.04
N LYS A 748 -18.96 -24.78 8.63
CA LYS A 748 -17.91 -25.63 8.07
C LYS A 748 -18.26 -26.16 6.68
N GLU A 749 -19.35 -26.92 6.57
CA GLU A 749 -19.80 -27.52 5.30
C GLU A 749 -20.09 -26.45 4.24
N ARG A 750 -20.78 -25.36 4.62
CA ARG A 750 -21.02 -24.21 3.72
C ARG A 750 -19.71 -23.60 3.21
N THR A 751 -18.71 -23.50 4.07
CA THR A 751 -17.39 -22.93 3.74
C THR A 751 -16.58 -23.89 2.86
N PHE A 752 -16.58 -25.19 3.16
CA PHE A 752 -15.95 -26.22 2.35
C PHE A 752 -16.54 -26.26 0.94
N LYS A 753 -17.87 -26.36 0.82
CA LYS A 753 -18.56 -26.33 -0.48
C LYS A 753 -18.24 -25.07 -1.28
N MET A 754 -18.23 -23.90 -0.62
CA MET A 754 -17.81 -22.64 -1.25
C MET A 754 -16.37 -22.68 -1.75
N LEU A 755 -15.44 -23.25 -0.96
CA LEU A 755 -14.03 -23.38 -1.35
C LEU A 755 -13.88 -24.32 -2.54
N CYS A 756 -14.55 -25.48 -2.54
CA CYS A 756 -14.57 -26.39 -3.68
C CYS A 756 -15.09 -25.71 -4.95
N GLU A 757 -16.26 -25.06 -4.89
CA GLU A 757 -16.85 -24.39 -6.06
C GLU A 757 -15.97 -23.26 -6.61
N ARG A 758 -15.33 -22.47 -5.74
CA ARG A 758 -14.50 -21.31 -6.13
C ARG A 758 -13.11 -21.72 -6.58
N HIS A 759 -12.49 -22.70 -5.91
CA HIS A 759 -11.22 -23.27 -6.35
C HIS A 759 -11.38 -24.04 -7.67
N ALA A 760 -12.53 -24.65 -7.95
CA ALA A 760 -12.81 -25.28 -9.25
C ALA A 760 -12.93 -24.26 -10.39
N LYS A 761 -13.48 -23.06 -10.12
CA LYS A 761 -13.61 -21.96 -11.10
C LYS A 761 -12.31 -21.16 -11.29
N GLY A 762 -11.33 -21.33 -10.40
CA GLY A 762 -10.13 -20.52 -10.36
C GLY A 762 -10.37 -19.10 -9.82
N ASP A 763 -11.36 -18.95 -8.93
CA ASP A 763 -11.74 -17.69 -8.28
C ASP A 763 -10.91 -17.39 -7.02
N VAL A 764 -10.19 -18.40 -6.48
CA VAL A 764 -9.45 -18.31 -5.21
C VAL A 764 -8.20 -19.20 -5.23
N LEU A 765 -7.13 -18.71 -4.61
CA LEU A 765 -5.91 -19.42 -4.24
C LEU A 765 -5.97 -19.77 -2.75
N ILE A 766 -5.50 -20.95 -2.36
CA ILE A 766 -5.61 -21.49 -0.99
C ILE A 766 -4.24 -22.01 -0.55
N THR A 767 -3.84 -21.67 0.68
CA THR A 767 -2.60 -22.08 1.36
C THR A 767 -2.83 -22.26 2.85
#